data_AF-A0A1Y1V0N3-F1
#
_entry.id   AF-A0A1Y1V0N3-F1
#
_cell.length_a   1.000
_cell.length_b   1.000
_cell.length_c   1.000
_cell.angle_alpha   90.00
_cell.angle_beta   90.00
_cell.angle_gamma   90.00
#
_symmetry.space_group_name_H-M   'P 1'
#
loop_
_entity.id
_entity.type
_entity.pdbx_description
1 polymer ?
#
loop_
_entity_poly.entity_id
_entity_poly.type
_entity_poly.pdbx_seq_one_letter_code
_entity_poly.pdbx_strand_id
1 'polypeptide(L)'
;YINGLGKGLTNALIICEDSTKCKSISPKENTQYVSSTNESGLINCSNTECISIPFTSVSPNSYYINSGNDKSINQLIFCNEYSNIICKYVSSSKINPGYYMNSGKYASFYPLITCNREKCNALKIKDDIFPGFYINAGDDSKPIIICDESCYTTNVLDLQKKGGYKYSNSILGFYYNDTITPTNVTSPTTNLFFNIEINDKNTFPSINSINESKKTIFKVSKYSITRYSVDGILSISSDHYLATNEITLDENSEVYSCIKKSMTCNKITSCITNEFYLDVTSEVGYYCNSNILKPLTNEGYYIDGSRYVGKNTPYLFYCNNEFKCTSVNDTNQYYLNAGINYLSKTQINLSSLEKNNKNLIYCNGKNCNTITSSIGYYIAGVSHVDIYSNRLIYCNDNNFCNAPRPISIVASFINNGIDSHQKPLIHCNINTCITQSVTTGYFISENKNSLIHCEGNSCNEIKATSGYYYYGGSQKSKKYLIKCENEVSIDMVCELIEGEKGFYVSTTSNVLIDCVENKCKSIIAKNGVFRSANTVKLSSNSKRSLSRFVRRANSIYNLIICNQEGCHELSSEELTQVPICNYIDDKCTIVLPSSTSSIYNQITTINAGDYCTNTDHSQIYFATGSISVKQSTRSGETLLDVTSKNCLKVGKQYNSYYYIYGDIIYKLNEHSISQVFSDGYLFINTNTAMLASSDDINSYNNEKTKLYKCNENGCTIVKKPDSTMYITDINKKIIKYDVTTDSYSFMKDITCIYNNNNKCTPNTNMDGQSICITYKGEIVLISDETQSYESGECYKSSNINTNTYNYYKNLYIMNSNSAQLVKDASYYFINSITNTIANYKEFINGKNYSVIMYGCLMSGCNKLEPEEDIYYYSTVGKYLIKYEKGIWTSPQTSGYALVSINPNEVYIYKISVTYDNKVILENKVSDGFYYTIDEEMYECKNQNPVCEKISESGYYFTETNEMYYCLYDSEHIEKTVCYKQTCIPGQYYFIEYRYHRCEKNSYLNPVSPLYCFPKDKVIINFPIMYKDSMPSYIRKAIDNIENNNNSTAIIKSNNINNMNYVPGIFTNCTYNQEDDTTKFDLICISNFVEVKDKKDAKICSIENLGFIHCEEDKDNSEKCNASFAYPLISIHITTYTIIIILVTYLLFQ
;
A
#
# COMPACT_ATOMS: atom_id res chain seq x y z
N TYR A 1 -39.78 -63.59 -2.77
CA TYR A 1 -38.65 -64.23 -3.48
C TYR A 1 -37.46 -63.28 -3.52
N ILE A 2 -36.24 -63.80 -3.72
CA ILE A 2 -35.04 -62.97 -3.98
C ILE A 2 -34.96 -62.69 -5.48
N ASN A 3 -34.69 -61.44 -5.87
CA ASN A 3 -34.55 -61.03 -7.25
C ASN A 3 -33.10 -61.19 -7.71
N GLY A 4 -32.81 -62.16 -8.58
CA GLY A 4 -31.48 -62.36 -9.15
C GLY A 4 -30.99 -61.22 -10.06
N LEU A 5 -31.88 -60.31 -10.48
CA LEU A 5 -31.53 -59.12 -11.27
C LEU A 5 -31.28 -57.85 -10.43
N GLY A 6 -31.49 -57.92 -9.11
CA GLY A 6 -31.20 -56.82 -8.19
C GLY A 6 -29.70 -56.56 -8.06
N LYS A 7 -29.31 -55.29 -7.86
CA LYS A 7 -27.92 -54.91 -7.53
C LYS A 7 -27.86 -54.47 -6.08
N GLY A 8 -27.14 -55.24 -5.25
CA GLY A 8 -27.12 -55.03 -3.81
C GLY A 8 -28.54 -55.17 -3.23
N LEU A 9 -29.04 -54.11 -2.58
CA LEU A 9 -30.42 -54.05 -2.08
C LEU A 9 -31.40 -53.40 -3.06
N THR A 10 -30.94 -52.76 -4.14
CA THR A 10 -31.85 -52.15 -5.11
C THR A 10 -32.62 -53.23 -5.86
N ASN A 11 -33.95 -53.22 -5.70
CA ASN A 11 -34.88 -54.19 -6.29
C ASN A 11 -34.55 -55.65 -5.93
N ALA A 12 -33.92 -55.90 -4.79
CA ALA A 12 -33.40 -57.22 -4.40
C ALA A 12 -34.46 -58.27 -4.05
N LEU A 13 -35.72 -57.88 -3.84
CA LEU A 13 -36.82 -58.83 -3.57
C LEU A 13 -37.92 -58.70 -4.62
N ILE A 14 -38.65 -59.78 -4.83
CA ILE A 14 -39.92 -59.82 -5.58
C ILE A 14 -41.04 -60.19 -4.61
N ILE A 15 -42.08 -59.37 -4.59
CA ILE A 15 -43.33 -59.62 -3.87
C ILE A 15 -44.44 -59.81 -4.90
N CYS A 16 -45.23 -60.86 -4.74
CA CYS A 16 -46.40 -61.13 -5.57
C CYS A 16 -47.66 -60.95 -4.73
N GLU A 17 -48.58 -60.11 -5.19
CA GLU A 17 -49.87 -59.86 -4.56
C GLU A 17 -50.88 -60.97 -4.91
N ASP A 18 -50.75 -61.54 -6.11
CA ASP A 18 -51.45 -62.73 -6.59
C ASP A 18 -50.58 -63.49 -7.62
N SER A 19 -51.11 -64.55 -8.23
CA SER A 19 -50.40 -65.38 -9.21
C SER A 19 -50.05 -64.65 -10.52
N THR A 20 -50.52 -63.41 -10.71
CA THR A 20 -50.39 -62.62 -11.95
C THR A 20 -49.72 -61.26 -11.74
N LYS A 21 -49.63 -60.76 -10.50
CA LYS A 21 -49.08 -59.44 -10.16
C LYS A 21 -47.91 -59.55 -9.19
N CYS A 22 -46.70 -59.40 -9.73
CA CYS A 22 -45.47 -59.31 -8.94
C CYS A 22 -44.78 -57.97 -9.18
N LYS A 23 -44.16 -57.43 -8.12
CA LYS A 23 -43.34 -56.22 -8.17
C LYS A 23 -42.00 -56.44 -7.49
N SER A 24 -40.93 -55.88 -8.07
CA SER A 24 -39.64 -55.81 -7.41
C SER A 24 -39.65 -54.71 -6.36
N ILE A 25 -39.07 -54.97 -5.20
CA ILE A 25 -38.91 -53.99 -4.14
C ILE A 25 -37.46 -53.95 -3.67
N SER A 26 -37.04 -52.78 -3.21
CA SER A 26 -35.79 -52.62 -2.46
C SER A 26 -36.09 -52.85 -0.96
N PRO A 27 -35.63 -53.94 -0.35
CA PRO A 27 -35.77 -54.16 1.08
C PRO A 27 -34.98 -53.12 1.88
N LYS A 28 -35.40 -52.92 3.14
CA LYS A 28 -34.59 -52.19 4.11
C LYS A 28 -33.43 -53.07 4.58
N GLU A 29 -32.32 -52.45 4.97
CA GLU A 29 -31.17 -53.19 5.51
C GLU A 29 -31.52 -53.90 6.83
N ASN A 30 -30.86 -55.03 7.08
CA ASN A 30 -30.96 -55.80 8.33
C ASN A 30 -32.37 -56.32 8.68
N THR A 31 -33.14 -56.70 7.65
CA THR A 31 -34.55 -57.09 7.79
C THR A 31 -34.82 -58.55 7.44
N GLN A 32 -35.94 -59.08 7.93
CA GLN A 32 -36.40 -60.45 7.68
C GLN A 32 -37.78 -60.49 7.01
N TYR A 33 -37.96 -61.49 6.14
CA TYR A 33 -39.17 -61.76 5.39
C TYR A 33 -39.47 -63.27 5.40
N VAL A 34 -40.74 -63.65 5.28
CA VAL A 34 -41.11 -65.05 5.01
C VAL A 34 -40.75 -65.38 3.56
N SER A 35 -40.11 -66.54 3.33
CA SER A 35 -39.86 -67.01 1.97
C SER A 35 -41.10 -67.73 1.42
N SER A 36 -41.36 -67.56 0.14
CA SER A 36 -42.46 -68.25 -0.58
C SER A 36 -41.98 -69.54 -1.27
N THR A 37 -40.74 -69.97 -1.02
CA THR A 37 -40.12 -71.16 -1.61
C THR A 37 -40.28 -72.38 -0.71
N ASN A 38 -40.49 -73.56 -1.28
CA ASN A 38 -40.63 -74.81 -0.50
C ASN A 38 -39.33 -75.27 0.20
N GLU A 39 -38.18 -74.72 -0.16
CA GLU A 39 -36.85 -75.12 0.37
C GLU A 39 -36.34 -74.20 1.49
N SER A 40 -36.96 -73.02 1.67
CA SER A 40 -36.48 -72.01 2.62
C SER A 40 -37.60 -71.42 3.44
N GLY A 41 -37.35 -71.18 4.72
CA GLY A 41 -38.35 -70.63 5.64
C GLY A 41 -38.34 -69.10 5.71
N LEU A 42 -37.18 -68.47 5.55
CA LEU A 42 -37.02 -67.03 5.68
C LEU A 42 -36.13 -66.47 4.57
N ILE A 43 -36.22 -65.17 4.35
CA ILE A 43 -35.26 -64.37 3.59
C ILE A 43 -34.72 -63.30 4.55
N ASN A 44 -33.41 -63.16 4.61
CA ASN A 44 -32.74 -62.15 5.42
C ASN A 44 -31.92 -61.21 4.54
N CYS A 45 -32.20 -59.93 4.63
CA CYS A 45 -31.49 -58.88 3.91
C CYS A 45 -30.52 -58.17 4.85
N SER A 46 -29.24 -58.20 4.51
CA SER A 46 -28.18 -57.42 5.14
C SER A 46 -28.12 -56.00 4.56
N ASN A 47 -27.06 -55.25 4.83
CA ASN A 47 -26.79 -53.97 4.16
C ASN A 47 -26.26 -54.14 2.71
N THR A 48 -25.85 -55.35 2.33
CA THR A 48 -25.21 -55.61 1.02
C THR A 48 -26.02 -56.53 0.13
N GLU A 49 -26.70 -57.52 0.71
CA GLU A 49 -27.43 -58.54 -0.06
C GLU A 49 -28.58 -59.18 0.72
N CYS A 50 -29.48 -59.87 0.01
CA CYS A 50 -30.51 -60.72 0.57
C CYS A 50 -30.20 -62.19 0.33
N ILE A 51 -30.27 -63.00 1.38
CA ILE A 51 -30.01 -64.43 1.37
C ILE A 51 -31.23 -65.22 1.85
N SER A 52 -31.45 -66.39 1.27
CA SER A 52 -32.53 -67.29 1.69
C SER A 52 -32.03 -68.21 2.80
N ILE A 53 -32.83 -68.38 3.86
CA ILE A 53 -32.48 -69.20 5.02
C ILE A 53 -33.30 -70.50 4.92
N PRO A 54 -32.64 -71.68 4.78
CA PRO A 54 -33.33 -72.95 4.70
C PRO A 54 -34.05 -73.28 6.02
N PHE A 55 -35.15 -74.02 5.96
CA PHE A 55 -35.92 -74.39 7.15
C PHE A 55 -35.06 -75.10 8.22
N THR A 56 -34.05 -75.87 7.83
CA THR A 56 -33.10 -76.56 8.72
C THR A 56 -32.22 -75.62 9.55
N SER A 57 -32.09 -74.36 9.15
CA SER A 57 -31.26 -73.35 9.82
C SER A 57 -32.09 -72.31 10.58
N VAL A 58 -33.42 -72.46 10.62
CA VAL A 58 -34.33 -71.62 11.40
C VAL A 58 -34.49 -72.24 12.79
N SER A 59 -34.43 -71.43 13.85
CA SER A 59 -34.67 -71.92 15.21
C SER A 59 -36.13 -72.33 15.37
N PRO A 60 -36.45 -73.49 15.98
CA PRO A 60 -37.84 -73.85 16.25
C PRO A 60 -38.48 -72.95 17.32
N ASN A 61 -39.80 -72.80 17.26
CA ASN A 61 -40.63 -72.00 18.19
C ASN A 61 -40.08 -70.58 18.42
N SER A 62 -39.74 -69.90 17.34
CA SER A 62 -39.01 -68.64 17.37
C SER A 62 -39.75 -67.49 16.70
N TYR A 63 -39.49 -66.28 17.19
CA TYR A 63 -40.11 -65.04 16.71
C TYR A 63 -39.12 -64.14 15.97
N TYR A 64 -39.60 -63.49 14.92
CA TYR A 64 -38.84 -62.53 14.10
C TYR A 64 -39.70 -61.31 13.80
N ILE A 65 -39.08 -60.15 13.58
CA ILE A 65 -39.77 -58.94 13.14
C ILE A 65 -40.10 -59.02 11.64
N ASN A 66 -41.36 -58.81 11.26
CA ASN A 66 -41.73 -58.82 9.84
C ASN A 66 -41.40 -57.48 9.19
N SER A 67 -40.65 -57.50 8.09
CA SER A 67 -40.36 -56.32 7.28
C SER A 67 -41.03 -56.32 5.90
N GLY A 68 -41.93 -57.28 5.66
CA GLY A 68 -42.75 -57.41 4.45
C GLY A 68 -43.73 -56.26 4.22
N ASN A 69 -44.38 -56.26 3.04
CA ASN A 69 -45.39 -55.26 2.69
C ASN A 69 -46.61 -55.29 3.63
N ASP A 70 -46.93 -56.44 4.22
CA ASP A 70 -48.06 -56.61 5.15
C ASP A 70 -47.72 -56.21 6.59
N LYS A 71 -46.58 -55.55 6.84
CA LYS A 71 -46.16 -55.11 8.19
C LYS A 71 -47.17 -54.25 8.94
N SER A 72 -48.15 -53.66 8.26
CA SER A 72 -49.26 -52.94 8.91
C SER A 72 -50.29 -53.89 9.56
N ILE A 73 -50.39 -55.12 9.08
CA ILE A 73 -51.39 -56.12 9.50
C ILE A 73 -50.73 -57.31 10.22
N ASN A 74 -49.53 -57.68 9.79
CA ASN A 74 -48.78 -58.86 10.19
C ASN A 74 -47.38 -58.46 10.63
N GLN A 75 -47.18 -58.18 11.92
CA GLN A 75 -45.97 -57.50 12.39
C GLN A 75 -44.87 -58.45 12.87
N LEU A 76 -45.23 -59.68 13.22
CA LEU A 76 -44.31 -60.74 13.63
C LEU A 76 -44.36 -61.89 12.64
N ILE A 77 -43.26 -62.62 12.56
CA ILE A 77 -43.16 -63.94 11.95
C ILE A 77 -42.90 -64.92 13.08
N PHE A 78 -43.67 -66.00 13.13
CA PHE A 78 -43.48 -67.11 14.07
C PHE A 78 -43.17 -68.39 13.29
N CYS A 79 -42.06 -69.03 13.63
CA CYS A 79 -41.64 -70.30 13.05
C CYS A 79 -41.91 -71.41 14.07
N ASN A 80 -42.99 -72.17 13.83
CA ASN A 80 -43.44 -73.23 14.74
C ASN A 80 -42.89 -74.59 14.31
N GLU A 81 -42.54 -75.42 15.28
CA GLU A 81 -42.13 -76.81 15.10
C GLU A 81 -43.30 -77.77 15.41
N TYR A 82 -43.99 -78.24 14.36
CA TYR A 82 -44.98 -79.32 14.48
C TYR A 82 -44.45 -80.68 13.94
N SER A 83 -43.70 -80.67 12.83
CA SER A 83 -43.10 -81.86 12.17
C SER A 83 -42.01 -81.50 11.16
N ASN A 84 -42.19 -80.37 10.46
CA ASN A 84 -41.15 -79.57 9.80
C ASN A 84 -41.34 -78.12 10.26
N ILE A 85 -40.26 -77.32 10.32
CA ILE A 85 -40.36 -75.91 10.70
C ILE A 85 -41.17 -75.16 9.64
N ILE A 86 -42.22 -74.45 10.04
CA ILE A 86 -43.01 -73.61 9.12
C ILE A 86 -43.09 -72.19 9.69
N CYS A 87 -42.61 -71.21 8.92
CA CYS A 87 -42.65 -69.80 9.27
C CYS A 87 -43.92 -69.15 8.70
N LYS A 88 -44.73 -68.56 9.58
CA LYS A 88 -45.97 -67.86 9.20
C LYS A 88 -46.02 -66.49 9.85
N TYR A 89 -46.74 -65.58 9.20
CA TYR A 89 -47.10 -64.31 9.80
C TYR A 89 -48.03 -64.49 11.00
N VAL A 90 -47.83 -63.68 12.05
CA VAL A 90 -48.76 -63.56 13.17
C VAL A 90 -49.71 -62.40 12.88
N SER A 91 -51.01 -62.73 12.76
CA SER A 91 -52.09 -61.74 12.63
C SER A 91 -52.09 -60.79 13.82
N SER A 92 -52.27 -59.48 13.58
CA SER A 92 -52.32 -58.44 14.62
C SER A 92 -53.27 -58.77 15.78
N SER A 93 -54.42 -59.40 15.50
CA SER A 93 -55.40 -59.84 16.52
C SER A 93 -54.89 -60.92 17.49
N LYS A 94 -53.79 -61.61 17.15
CA LYS A 94 -53.17 -62.67 17.95
C LYS A 94 -51.85 -62.23 18.61
N ILE A 95 -51.43 -60.97 18.40
CA ILE A 95 -50.22 -60.43 19.02
C ILE A 95 -50.58 -59.98 20.43
N ASN A 96 -50.02 -60.68 21.42
CA ASN A 96 -50.10 -60.25 22.82
C ASN A 96 -49.15 -59.06 23.05
N PRO A 97 -49.61 -57.96 23.68
CA PRO A 97 -48.71 -56.87 24.05
C PRO A 97 -47.66 -57.33 25.07
N GLY A 98 -46.41 -56.92 24.87
CA GLY A 98 -45.28 -57.32 25.71
C GLY A 98 -43.99 -57.46 24.89
N TYR A 99 -43.06 -58.27 25.38
CA TYR A 99 -41.76 -58.49 24.75
C TYR A 99 -41.63 -59.93 24.23
N TYR A 100 -40.94 -60.09 23.12
CA TYR A 100 -40.66 -61.38 22.48
C TYR A 100 -39.15 -61.51 22.29
N MET A 101 -38.62 -62.72 22.41
CA MET A 101 -37.22 -63.00 22.05
C MET A 101 -37.06 -62.96 20.53
N ASN A 102 -36.21 -62.05 20.05
CA ASN A 102 -35.87 -61.99 18.63
C ASN A 102 -34.91 -63.12 18.29
N SER A 103 -35.23 -63.89 17.24
CA SER A 103 -34.37 -64.95 16.73
C SER A 103 -33.74 -64.61 15.38
N GLY A 104 -33.91 -63.37 14.91
CA GLY A 104 -33.30 -62.89 13.67
C GLY A 104 -31.77 -62.94 13.67
N LYS A 105 -31.17 -62.85 12.47
CA LYS A 105 -29.70 -62.88 12.29
C LYS A 105 -28.97 -61.85 13.16
N TYR A 106 -29.62 -60.73 13.46
CA TYR A 106 -29.07 -59.64 14.27
C TYR A 106 -29.53 -59.66 15.73
N ALA A 107 -30.05 -60.78 16.24
CA ALA A 107 -30.53 -60.92 17.61
C ALA A 107 -29.47 -60.60 18.68
N SER A 108 -28.18 -60.75 18.40
CA SER A 108 -27.12 -60.32 19.32
C SER A 108 -27.11 -58.80 19.55
N PHE A 109 -27.54 -58.02 18.55
CA PHE A 109 -27.66 -56.56 18.64
C PHE A 109 -29.09 -56.12 18.93
N TYR A 110 -30.09 -56.87 18.47
CA TYR A 110 -31.51 -56.59 18.65
C TYR A 110 -32.24 -57.77 19.33
N PRO A 111 -31.94 -58.10 20.59
CA PRO A 111 -32.38 -59.35 21.20
C PRO A 111 -33.87 -59.40 21.53
N LEU A 112 -34.55 -58.26 21.61
CA LEU A 112 -35.98 -58.19 21.92
C LEU A 112 -36.80 -57.59 20.78
N ILE A 113 -38.05 -58.02 20.68
CA ILE A 113 -39.09 -57.33 19.93
C ILE A 113 -40.15 -56.88 20.94
N THR A 114 -40.46 -55.59 20.97
CA THR A 114 -41.60 -55.07 21.74
C THR A 114 -42.81 -54.97 20.83
N CYS A 115 -43.97 -55.38 21.32
CA CYS A 115 -45.23 -55.26 20.61
C CYS A 115 -46.30 -54.62 21.49
N ASN A 116 -47.09 -53.74 20.88
CA ASN A 116 -48.41 -53.37 21.37
C ASN A 116 -49.48 -53.91 20.38
N ARG A 117 -50.76 -53.56 20.57
CA ARG A 117 -51.85 -54.04 19.69
C ARG A 117 -51.77 -53.50 18.25
N GLU A 118 -50.95 -52.48 18.02
CA GLU A 118 -50.88 -51.72 16.76
C GLU A 118 -49.52 -51.81 16.05
N LYS A 119 -48.43 -52.09 16.78
CA LYS A 119 -47.05 -52.04 16.25
C LYS A 119 -46.10 -52.94 17.05
N CYS A 120 -45.18 -53.59 16.33
CA CYS A 120 -43.99 -54.25 16.88
C CYS A 120 -42.70 -53.58 16.39
N ASN A 121 -41.69 -53.49 17.26
CA ASN A 121 -40.37 -52.97 16.92
C ASN A 121 -39.26 -53.85 17.53
N ALA A 122 -38.21 -54.12 16.77
CA ALA A 122 -36.99 -54.72 17.31
C ALA A 122 -36.22 -53.67 18.13
N LEU A 123 -35.72 -54.06 19.30
CA LEU A 123 -35.04 -53.17 20.25
C LEU A 123 -33.55 -53.49 20.31
N LYS A 124 -32.71 -52.45 20.21
CA LYS A 124 -31.26 -52.59 20.23
C LYS A 124 -30.72 -52.65 21.66
N ILE A 125 -29.84 -53.62 21.94
CA ILE A 125 -29.17 -53.75 23.24
C ILE A 125 -28.30 -52.52 23.53
N LYS A 126 -28.24 -52.07 24.78
CA LYS A 126 -27.54 -50.85 25.28
C LYS A 126 -28.12 -49.49 24.83
N ASP A 127 -28.86 -49.43 23.73
CA ASP A 127 -29.51 -48.21 23.26
C ASP A 127 -30.97 -48.12 23.70
N ASP A 128 -31.77 -49.13 23.33
CA ASP A 128 -33.23 -49.18 23.56
C ASP A 128 -33.61 -50.10 24.74
N ILE A 129 -32.72 -51.05 25.08
CA ILE A 129 -32.93 -52.03 26.15
C ILE A 129 -32.07 -51.64 27.37
N PHE A 130 -32.76 -51.28 28.45
CA PHE A 130 -32.15 -51.11 29.76
C PHE A 130 -32.01 -52.47 30.49
N PRO A 131 -31.01 -52.66 31.35
CA PRO A 131 -30.93 -53.87 32.16
C PRO A 131 -32.21 -54.06 32.99
N GLY A 132 -32.79 -55.26 33.00
CA GLY A 132 -34.02 -55.51 33.73
C GLY A 132 -34.80 -56.77 33.37
N PHE A 133 -36.03 -56.81 33.86
CA PHE A 133 -37.00 -57.90 33.71
C PHE A 133 -38.14 -57.47 32.79
N TYR A 134 -38.56 -58.36 31.90
CA TYR A 134 -39.55 -58.09 30.86
C TYR A 134 -40.54 -59.24 30.78
N ILE A 135 -41.83 -58.97 30.55
CA ILE A 135 -42.83 -60.01 30.32
C ILE A 135 -42.63 -60.60 28.92
N ASN A 136 -42.37 -61.91 28.86
CA ASN A 136 -42.28 -62.68 27.63
C ASN A 136 -43.69 -63.02 27.11
N ALA A 137 -44.17 -62.27 26.13
CA ALA A 137 -45.46 -62.49 25.50
C ALA A 137 -45.46 -63.64 24.47
N GLY A 138 -44.28 -64.19 24.15
CA GLY A 138 -44.11 -65.26 23.16
C GLY A 138 -44.03 -66.68 23.72
N ASP A 139 -43.80 -66.85 25.03
CA ASP A 139 -43.63 -68.17 25.65
C ASP A 139 -44.10 -68.16 27.11
N ASP A 140 -45.31 -68.69 27.34
CA ASP A 140 -45.93 -68.78 28.66
C ASP A 140 -45.20 -69.77 29.60
N SER A 141 -44.38 -70.69 29.06
CA SER A 141 -43.58 -71.62 29.86
C SER A 141 -42.35 -70.93 30.48
N LYS A 142 -41.91 -69.83 29.88
CA LYS A 142 -40.81 -68.97 30.35
C LYS A 142 -41.28 -67.50 30.29
N PRO A 143 -42.21 -67.11 31.18
CA PRO A 143 -42.96 -65.87 31.04
C PRO A 143 -42.13 -64.61 31.32
N ILE A 144 -40.86 -64.73 31.75
CA ILE A 144 -39.97 -63.61 32.03
C ILE A 144 -38.72 -63.67 31.16
N ILE A 145 -38.34 -62.51 30.60
CA ILE A 145 -37.06 -62.26 29.95
C ILE A 145 -36.19 -61.40 30.85
N ILE A 146 -34.96 -61.81 31.08
CA ILE A 146 -33.94 -61.08 31.84
C ILE A 146 -32.91 -60.55 30.85
N CYS A 147 -32.66 -59.24 30.87
CA CYS A 147 -31.68 -58.59 30.02
C CYS A 147 -30.62 -57.84 30.84
N ASP A 148 -29.36 -58.03 30.47
CA ASP A 148 -28.21 -57.23 30.90
C ASP A 148 -27.39 -56.82 29.66
N GLU A 149 -26.18 -57.36 29.48
CA GLU A 149 -25.45 -57.29 28.21
C GLU A 149 -26.00 -58.23 27.13
N SER A 150 -26.79 -59.22 27.55
CA SER A 150 -27.53 -60.16 26.70
C SER A 150 -28.89 -60.46 27.34
N CYS A 151 -29.82 -61.01 26.57
CA CYS A 151 -31.16 -61.36 27.05
C CYS A 151 -31.36 -62.88 27.04
N TYR A 152 -32.01 -63.40 28.08
CA TYR A 152 -32.42 -64.81 28.17
C TYR A 152 -33.76 -64.96 28.90
N THR A 153 -34.47 -66.05 28.64
CA THR A 153 -35.79 -66.35 29.21
C THR A 153 -35.69 -67.25 30.44
N THR A 154 -36.57 -67.09 31.42
CA THR A 154 -36.63 -67.92 32.64
C THR A 154 -38.07 -68.32 33.00
N ASN A 155 -38.21 -69.43 33.71
CA ASN A 155 -39.47 -69.88 34.33
C ASN A 155 -39.58 -69.50 35.82
N VAL A 156 -38.57 -68.81 36.38
CA VAL A 156 -38.61 -68.31 37.75
C VAL A 156 -39.64 -67.19 37.84
N LEU A 157 -40.69 -67.39 38.65
CA LEU A 157 -41.81 -66.46 38.75
C LEU A 157 -41.66 -65.46 39.91
N ASP A 158 -40.83 -65.74 40.90
CA ASP A 158 -40.73 -64.92 42.11
C ASP A 158 -39.28 -64.83 42.58
N LEU A 159 -38.72 -63.62 42.58
CA LEU A 159 -37.40 -63.29 43.07
C LEU A 159 -37.54 -62.37 44.29
N GLN A 160 -37.80 -62.99 45.44
CA GLN A 160 -38.15 -62.35 46.72
C GLN A 160 -36.98 -61.61 47.38
N LYS A 161 -36.44 -60.60 46.71
CA LYS A 161 -35.38 -59.73 47.20
C LYS A 161 -35.68 -58.29 46.82
N LYS A 162 -35.17 -57.33 47.59
CA LYS A 162 -35.30 -55.89 47.29
C LYS A 162 -34.74 -55.57 45.90
N GLY A 163 -35.59 -55.04 45.01
CA GLY A 163 -35.26 -54.81 43.58
C GLY A 163 -35.61 -55.98 42.66
N GLY A 164 -35.98 -57.15 43.19
CA GLY A 164 -36.47 -58.30 42.41
C GLY A 164 -37.91 -58.11 41.91
N TYR A 165 -38.47 -59.18 41.35
CA TYR A 165 -39.82 -59.18 40.78
C TYR A 165 -40.69 -60.34 41.29
N LYS A 166 -42.01 -60.18 41.22
CA LYS A 166 -42.98 -61.26 41.38
C LYS A 166 -43.94 -61.27 40.18
N TYR A 167 -44.04 -62.39 39.51
CA TYR A 167 -44.95 -62.59 38.39
C TYR A 167 -46.06 -63.56 38.79
N SER A 168 -47.30 -63.06 38.81
CA SER A 168 -48.49 -63.87 39.08
C SER A 168 -49.69 -63.30 38.35
N ASN A 169 -50.58 -64.15 37.83
CA ASN A 169 -51.78 -63.74 37.09
C ASN A 169 -51.50 -62.74 35.96
N SER A 170 -50.41 -62.93 35.20
CA SER A 170 -49.96 -62.02 34.13
C SER A 170 -49.57 -60.60 34.59
N ILE A 171 -49.30 -60.43 35.89
CA ILE A 171 -48.90 -59.15 36.50
C ILE A 171 -47.46 -59.26 36.98
N LEU A 172 -46.61 -58.29 36.59
CA LEU A 172 -45.23 -58.16 37.03
C LEU A 172 -45.11 -57.12 38.16
N GLY A 173 -45.01 -57.59 39.40
CA GLY A 173 -44.82 -56.78 40.61
C GLY A 173 -43.34 -56.56 40.94
N PHE A 174 -43.05 -55.42 41.58
CA PHE A 174 -41.70 -55.00 41.95
C PHE A 174 -41.53 -54.94 43.47
N TYR A 175 -40.45 -55.55 43.97
CA TYR A 175 -40.10 -55.56 45.40
C TYR A 175 -39.43 -54.24 45.82
N TYR A 176 -40.18 -53.38 46.51
CA TYR A 176 -39.75 -52.07 47.01
C TYR A 176 -39.87 -52.01 48.53
N ASN A 177 -38.76 -51.79 49.24
CA ASN A 177 -38.70 -51.68 50.72
C ASN A 177 -39.52 -52.76 51.43
N ASP A 178 -39.24 -54.02 51.09
CA ASP A 178 -39.87 -55.25 51.64
C ASP A 178 -41.38 -55.38 51.41
N THR A 179 -41.97 -54.46 50.62
CA THR A 179 -43.34 -54.55 50.12
C THR A 179 -43.35 -54.85 48.63
N ILE A 180 -44.36 -55.57 48.17
CA ILE A 180 -44.63 -55.68 46.74
C ILE A 180 -45.51 -54.50 46.39
N THR A 181 -45.01 -53.62 45.53
CA THR A 181 -45.83 -52.51 45.02
C THR A 181 -47.14 -53.07 44.45
N PRO A 182 -48.33 -52.60 44.90
CA PRO A 182 -49.58 -52.96 44.25
C PRO A 182 -49.53 -52.35 42.85
N THR A 183 -49.47 -53.21 41.85
CA THR A 183 -49.42 -52.82 40.43
C THR A 183 -50.71 -52.11 40.02
N ASN A 184 -50.83 -50.81 40.31
CA ASN A 184 -51.83 -49.93 39.69
C ASN A 184 -51.41 -49.50 38.28
N VAL A 185 -50.24 -49.94 37.77
CA VAL A 185 -49.83 -49.76 36.37
C VAL A 185 -50.59 -50.75 35.48
N THR A 186 -51.91 -50.58 35.40
CA THR A 186 -52.81 -51.39 34.56
C THR A 186 -52.81 -50.92 33.11
N SER A 187 -52.40 -49.67 32.89
CA SER A 187 -52.24 -49.06 31.56
C SER A 187 -50.85 -49.36 30.96
N PRO A 188 -50.75 -49.69 29.66
CA PRO A 188 -49.48 -49.78 28.95
C PRO A 188 -48.65 -48.48 28.91
N THR A 189 -49.29 -47.34 29.18
CA THR A 189 -48.69 -46.00 29.00
C THR A 189 -48.18 -45.38 30.28
N THR A 190 -48.55 -45.91 31.44
CA THR A 190 -48.11 -45.38 32.74
C THR A 190 -46.80 -46.02 33.16
N ASN A 191 -45.89 -45.22 33.71
CA ASN A 191 -44.60 -45.67 34.24
C ASN A 191 -44.42 -45.04 35.61
N LEU A 192 -43.96 -45.85 36.56
CA LEU A 192 -43.57 -45.39 37.89
C LEU A 192 -42.04 -45.45 38.03
N PHE A 193 -41.47 -44.53 38.79
CA PHE A 193 -40.04 -44.42 39.00
C PHE A 193 -39.72 -44.50 40.49
N PHE A 194 -38.86 -45.45 40.86
CA PHE A 194 -38.49 -45.70 42.25
C PHE A 194 -36.97 -45.57 42.43
N ASN A 195 -36.53 -44.78 43.40
CA ASN A 195 -35.13 -44.74 43.80
C ASN A 195 -34.88 -45.77 44.90
N ILE A 196 -33.98 -46.72 44.65
CA ILE A 196 -33.69 -47.82 45.56
C ILE A 196 -32.19 -48.04 45.68
N GLU A 197 -31.76 -48.31 46.91
CA GLU A 197 -30.42 -48.83 47.22
C GLU A 197 -30.45 -50.35 47.31
N ILE A 198 -29.66 -51.01 46.44
CA ILE A 198 -29.51 -52.48 46.40
C ILE A 198 -28.13 -52.86 46.95
N ASN A 199 -28.12 -53.76 47.93
CA ASN A 199 -26.94 -54.20 48.66
C ASN A 199 -26.53 -55.66 48.33
N ASP A 200 -27.40 -56.42 47.66
CA ASP A 200 -27.22 -57.84 47.42
C ASP A 200 -26.76 -58.15 46.00
N LYS A 201 -25.76 -59.02 45.88
CA LYS A 201 -25.26 -59.52 44.59
C LYS A 201 -26.35 -60.32 43.85
N ASN A 202 -26.41 -60.17 42.52
CA ASN A 202 -27.28 -60.92 41.61
C ASN A 202 -28.78 -60.70 41.84
N THR A 203 -29.18 -59.64 42.55
CA THR A 203 -30.60 -59.33 42.77
C THR A 203 -31.24 -58.65 41.56
N PHE A 204 -30.46 -57.91 40.77
CA PHE A 204 -30.92 -57.25 39.55
C PHE A 204 -29.85 -57.32 38.45
N PRO A 205 -30.24 -57.42 37.15
CA PRO A 205 -29.30 -57.32 36.03
C PRO A 205 -28.40 -56.09 36.13
N SER A 206 -27.11 -56.19 35.75
CA SER A 206 -26.07 -55.15 35.88
C SER A 206 -25.56 -54.83 37.30
N ILE A 207 -26.02 -55.54 38.35
CA ILE A 207 -25.58 -55.35 39.75
C ILE A 207 -24.82 -56.59 40.25
N ASN A 208 -23.49 -56.57 40.05
CA ASN A 208 -22.62 -57.74 40.26
C ASN A 208 -21.55 -57.56 41.37
N SER A 209 -21.51 -56.42 42.09
CA SER A 209 -20.46 -56.10 43.09
C SER A 209 -20.82 -56.57 44.50
N ILE A 210 -19.81 -56.97 45.29
CA ILE A 210 -19.94 -57.54 46.65
C ILE A 210 -19.75 -56.48 47.75
N ASN A 211 -19.20 -55.29 47.43
CA ASN A 211 -18.72 -54.34 48.45
C ASN A 211 -19.24 -52.89 48.32
N GLU A 212 -20.19 -52.61 47.43
CA GLU A 212 -20.72 -51.25 47.24
C GLU A 212 -22.24 -51.30 47.02
N SER A 213 -23.00 -50.63 47.89
CA SER A 213 -24.41 -50.41 47.67
C SER A 213 -24.60 -49.50 46.45
N LYS A 214 -25.49 -49.90 45.53
CA LYS A 214 -25.79 -49.10 44.34
C LYS A 214 -27.15 -48.45 44.49
N LYS A 215 -27.14 -47.12 44.61
CA LYS A 215 -28.33 -46.27 44.48
C LYS A 215 -28.64 -46.07 43.00
N THR A 216 -29.84 -46.44 42.58
CA THR A 216 -30.26 -46.33 41.18
C THR A 216 -31.77 -46.20 41.09
N ILE A 217 -32.23 -45.78 39.91
CA ILE A 217 -33.66 -45.54 39.65
C ILE A 217 -34.21 -46.70 38.82
N PHE A 218 -35.37 -47.19 39.22
CA PHE A 218 -36.08 -48.25 38.52
C PHE A 218 -37.33 -47.68 37.87
N LYS A 219 -37.45 -47.90 36.56
CA LYS A 219 -38.68 -47.66 35.81
C LYS A 219 -39.51 -48.94 35.83
N VAL A 220 -40.70 -48.85 36.39
CA VAL A 220 -41.68 -49.92 36.48
C VAL A 220 -42.84 -49.59 35.54
N SER A 221 -43.01 -50.43 34.52
CA SER A 221 -44.11 -50.37 33.57
C SER A 221 -44.98 -51.61 33.70
N LYS A 222 -46.11 -51.65 32.97
CA LYS A 222 -46.96 -52.84 32.90
C LYS A 222 -46.23 -54.11 32.44
N TYR A 223 -45.23 -53.97 31.56
CA TYR A 223 -44.56 -55.10 30.89
C TYR A 223 -43.07 -55.24 31.23
N SER A 224 -42.51 -54.34 32.05
CA SER A 224 -41.08 -54.36 32.37
C SER A 224 -40.72 -53.65 33.67
N ILE A 225 -39.66 -54.13 34.31
CA ILE A 225 -38.97 -53.47 35.42
C ILE A 225 -37.53 -53.28 34.97
N THR A 226 -37.08 -52.03 34.82
CA THR A 226 -35.76 -51.73 34.25
C THR A 226 -34.99 -50.75 35.10
N ARG A 227 -33.67 -50.94 35.23
CA ARG A 227 -32.76 -49.94 35.79
C ARG A 227 -32.62 -48.80 34.77
N TYR A 228 -33.20 -47.65 35.11
CA TYR A 228 -33.37 -46.53 34.20
C TYR A 228 -32.42 -45.39 34.53
N SER A 229 -31.74 -44.87 33.52
CA SER A 229 -30.87 -43.71 33.65
C SER A 229 -30.75 -42.98 32.32
N VAL A 230 -30.77 -41.65 32.38
CA VAL A 230 -30.58 -40.73 31.25
C VAL A 230 -29.45 -39.77 31.61
N ASP A 231 -28.85 -39.11 30.63
CA ASP A 231 -27.89 -38.04 30.92
C ASP A 231 -28.65 -36.75 31.23
N GLY A 232 -28.31 -36.08 32.33
CA GLY A 232 -28.96 -34.84 32.77
C GLY A 232 -29.81 -35.04 34.03
N ILE A 233 -30.89 -34.27 34.18
CA ILE A 233 -31.79 -34.41 35.32
C ILE A 233 -32.96 -35.38 35.03
N LEU A 234 -33.47 -36.01 36.09
CA LEU A 234 -34.71 -36.76 36.12
C LEU A 234 -35.52 -36.33 37.35
N SER A 235 -36.70 -35.79 37.12
CA SER A 235 -37.59 -35.24 38.15
C SER A 235 -38.76 -36.18 38.41
N ILE A 236 -38.88 -36.67 39.65
CA ILE A 236 -39.93 -37.60 40.08
C ILE A 236 -40.82 -36.88 41.09
N SER A 237 -42.13 -37.08 41.00
CA SER A 237 -43.10 -36.58 41.97
C SER A 237 -43.31 -37.58 43.12
N SER A 238 -43.88 -37.13 44.24
CA SER A 238 -44.09 -37.96 45.43
C SER A 238 -44.99 -39.19 45.22
N ASP A 239 -45.75 -39.22 44.14
CA ASP A 239 -46.58 -40.36 43.68
C ASP A 239 -45.83 -41.28 42.68
N HIS A 240 -44.51 -41.10 42.54
CA HIS A 240 -43.60 -41.85 41.68
C HIS A 240 -43.81 -41.67 40.16
N TYR A 241 -44.59 -40.67 39.73
CA TYR A 241 -44.66 -40.28 38.33
C TYR A 241 -43.55 -39.27 37.98
N LEU A 242 -43.40 -38.97 36.69
CA LEU A 242 -42.53 -37.88 36.26
C LEU A 242 -43.15 -36.54 36.67
N ALA A 243 -42.36 -35.68 37.29
CA ALA A 243 -42.80 -34.35 37.63
C ALA A 243 -42.87 -33.48 36.37
N THR A 244 -43.93 -32.70 36.22
CA THR A 244 -44.10 -31.72 35.12
C THR A 244 -44.37 -30.30 35.64
N ASN A 245 -44.53 -30.13 36.95
CA ASN A 245 -44.87 -28.86 37.60
C ASN A 245 -43.62 -28.19 38.19
N GLU A 246 -43.80 -27.03 38.82
CA GLU A 246 -42.75 -26.36 39.60
C GLU A 246 -42.26 -27.24 40.76
N ILE A 247 -40.94 -27.27 40.97
CA ILE A 247 -40.28 -28.09 41.99
C ILE A 247 -39.36 -27.23 42.84
N THR A 248 -39.56 -27.25 44.16
CA THR A 248 -38.60 -26.68 45.11
C THR A 248 -37.55 -27.75 45.44
N LEU A 249 -36.28 -27.45 45.20
CA LEU A 249 -35.19 -28.37 45.52
C LEU A 249 -34.84 -28.28 47.00
N ASP A 250 -35.02 -29.40 47.69
CA ASP A 250 -34.71 -29.61 49.10
C ASP A 250 -34.43 -31.10 49.39
N GLU A 251 -34.24 -31.45 50.66
CA GLU A 251 -34.03 -32.85 51.11
C GLU A 251 -35.23 -33.77 50.85
N ASN A 252 -36.42 -33.25 50.55
CA ASN A 252 -37.62 -34.04 50.26
C ASN A 252 -37.88 -34.18 48.75
N SER A 253 -37.36 -33.27 47.93
CA SER A 253 -37.52 -33.29 46.48
C SER A 253 -36.93 -34.56 45.84
N GLU A 254 -37.60 -35.15 44.85
CA GLU A 254 -37.10 -36.36 44.15
C GLU A 254 -36.52 -36.00 42.77
N VAL A 255 -35.57 -35.06 42.75
CA VAL A 255 -34.84 -34.69 41.52
C VAL A 255 -33.44 -35.28 41.56
N TYR A 256 -33.05 -35.93 40.47
CA TYR A 256 -31.79 -36.66 40.37
C TYR A 256 -30.96 -36.18 39.18
N SER A 257 -29.65 -36.02 39.36
CA SER A 257 -28.69 -35.89 38.29
C SER A 257 -28.14 -37.27 37.92
N CYS A 258 -28.33 -37.66 36.67
CA CYS A 258 -28.09 -39.00 36.16
C CYS A 258 -27.02 -39.01 35.05
N ILE A 259 -26.30 -40.13 34.97
CA ILE A 259 -25.33 -40.43 33.91
C ILE A 259 -25.69 -41.79 33.32
N LYS A 260 -26.15 -41.81 32.06
CA LYS A 260 -26.65 -43.00 31.36
C LYS A 260 -25.59 -44.11 31.29
N LYS A 261 -24.34 -43.75 31.00
CA LYS A 261 -23.24 -44.71 30.82
C LYS A 261 -22.90 -45.50 32.10
N SER A 262 -22.91 -44.85 33.26
CA SER A 262 -22.66 -45.49 34.56
C SER A 262 -23.93 -46.03 35.22
N MET A 263 -25.11 -45.67 34.71
CA MET A 263 -26.42 -45.99 35.29
C MET A 263 -26.55 -45.50 36.74
N THR A 264 -25.94 -44.35 37.04
CA THR A 264 -25.91 -43.75 38.38
C THR A 264 -26.75 -42.47 38.39
N CYS A 265 -27.52 -42.27 39.46
CA CYS A 265 -28.35 -41.10 39.66
C CYS A 265 -28.15 -40.61 41.10
N ASN A 266 -27.75 -39.36 41.26
CA ASN A 266 -27.54 -38.74 42.56
C ASN A 266 -28.60 -37.66 42.78
N LYS A 267 -29.23 -37.67 43.95
CA LYS A 267 -30.21 -36.64 44.32
C LYS A 267 -29.55 -35.27 44.34
N ILE A 268 -30.21 -34.27 43.77
CA ILE A 268 -29.78 -32.87 43.82
C ILE A 268 -30.72 -32.08 44.73
N THR A 269 -30.15 -31.25 45.59
CA THR A 269 -30.89 -30.41 46.56
C THR A 269 -30.75 -28.92 46.26
N SER A 270 -30.03 -28.57 45.20
CA SER A 270 -29.84 -27.19 44.72
C SER A 270 -29.61 -27.15 43.21
N CYS A 271 -29.85 -25.99 42.61
CA CYS A 271 -29.56 -25.72 41.20
C CYS A 271 -28.87 -24.36 41.07
N ILE A 272 -28.16 -24.15 39.97
CA ILE A 272 -27.47 -22.88 39.73
C ILE A 272 -28.50 -21.88 39.22
N THR A 273 -28.69 -20.79 39.98
CA THR A 273 -29.65 -19.73 39.63
C THR A 273 -29.36 -19.16 38.23
N ASN A 274 -30.42 -18.97 37.46
CA ASN A 274 -30.43 -18.52 36.06
C ASN A 274 -29.98 -19.57 35.01
N GLU A 275 -29.79 -20.82 35.40
CA GLU A 275 -29.55 -21.91 34.44
C GLU A 275 -30.83 -22.62 34.01
N PHE A 276 -30.73 -23.33 32.89
CA PHE A 276 -31.81 -24.10 32.30
C PHE A 276 -31.47 -25.58 32.33
N TYR A 277 -32.45 -26.42 32.63
CA TYR A 277 -32.26 -27.87 32.81
C TYR A 277 -33.30 -28.61 31.99
N LEU A 278 -32.89 -29.59 31.19
CA LEU A 278 -33.80 -30.46 30.46
C LEU A 278 -34.00 -31.78 31.23
N ASP A 279 -35.25 -32.12 31.54
CA ASP A 279 -35.63 -33.51 31.80
C ASP A 279 -36.12 -34.14 30.49
N VAL A 280 -35.24 -34.91 29.86
CA VAL A 280 -35.51 -35.55 28.57
C VAL A 280 -36.59 -36.63 28.67
N THR A 281 -36.86 -37.15 29.87
CA THR A 281 -37.84 -38.23 30.06
C THR A 281 -39.26 -37.67 30.17
N SER A 282 -39.42 -36.53 30.82
CA SER A 282 -40.71 -35.83 30.91
C SER A 282 -40.96 -34.86 29.74
N GLU A 283 -39.95 -34.61 28.91
CA GLU A 283 -39.94 -33.58 27.86
C GLU A 283 -40.15 -32.16 28.41
N VAL A 284 -39.80 -31.93 29.68
CA VAL A 284 -39.95 -30.62 30.34
C VAL A 284 -38.59 -29.96 30.50
N GLY A 285 -38.49 -28.72 30.01
CA GLY A 285 -37.39 -27.83 30.35
C GLY A 285 -37.73 -26.99 31.58
N TYR A 286 -36.74 -26.76 32.44
CA TYR A 286 -36.86 -25.98 33.66
C TYR A 286 -35.92 -24.79 33.66
N TYR A 287 -36.36 -23.68 34.25
CA TYR A 287 -35.56 -22.53 34.63
C TYR A 287 -35.32 -22.56 36.14
N CYS A 288 -34.06 -22.51 36.57
CA CYS A 288 -33.71 -22.45 37.99
C CYS A 288 -33.77 -21.01 38.52
N ASN A 289 -34.68 -20.75 39.44
CA ASN A 289 -34.75 -19.50 40.19
C ASN A 289 -34.59 -19.78 41.69
N SER A 290 -33.39 -19.54 42.23
CA SER A 290 -33.11 -19.66 43.67
C SER A 290 -33.51 -21.04 44.23
N ASN A 291 -32.98 -22.12 43.63
CA ASN A 291 -33.30 -23.53 43.94
C ASN A 291 -34.75 -23.98 43.62
N ILE A 292 -35.54 -23.16 42.91
CA ILE A 292 -36.86 -23.55 42.40
C ILE A 292 -36.76 -23.79 40.89
N LEU A 293 -37.07 -25.02 40.45
CA LEU A 293 -37.16 -25.39 39.05
C LEU A 293 -38.55 -25.08 38.51
N LYS A 294 -38.66 -24.05 37.65
CA LYS A 294 -39.93 -23.63 37.03
C LYS A 294 -40.02 -24.15 35.59
N PRO A 295 -41.10 -24.82 35.17
CA PRO A 295 -41.28 -25.24 33.79
C PRO A 295 -41.19 -24.07 32.80
N LEU A 296 -40.59 -24.30 31.63
CA LEU A 296 -40.51 -23.33 30.56
C LEU A 296 -41.87 -23.16 29.86
N THR A 297 -42.07 -21.95 29.35
CA THR A 297 -43.33 -21.39 28.83
C THR A 297 -43.10 -20.51 27.59
N ASN A 298 -41.89 -20.55 27.02
CA ASN A 298 -41.56 -19.86 25.77
C ASN A 298 -40.95 -20.88 24.80
N GLU A 299 -41.22 -20.69 23.52
CA GLU A 299 -40.59 -21.45 22.44
C GLU A 299 -39.13 -20.98 22.26
N GLY A 300 -38.24 -21.92 21.91
CA GLY A 300 -36.91 -21.60 21.39
C GLY A 300 -35.78 -22.40 22.03
N TYR A 301 -34.54 -21.91 21.84
CA TYR A 301 -33.33 -22.63 22.23
C TYR A 301 -32.79 -22.16 23.58
N TYR A 302 -32.32 -23.14 24.36
CA TYR A 302 -31.79 -22.98 25.71
C TYR A 302 -30.52 -23.81 25.88
N ILE A 303 -29.55 -23.28 26.63
CA ILE A 303 -28.32 -24.00 26.99
C ILE A 303 -28.63 -24.94 28.16
N ASP A 304 -28.33 -26.22 28.02
CA ASP A 304 -28.58 -27.21 29.06
C ASP A 304 -27.47 -27.18 30.14
N GLY A 305 -27.76 -26.54 31.26
CA GLY A 305 -26.92 -26.50 32.46
C GLY A 305 -26.98 -27.77 33.30
N SER A 306 -27.81 -28.76 32.95
CA SER A 306 -27.86 -30.03 33.69
C SER A 306 -26.67 -30.95 33.40
N ARG A 307 -25.92 -30.68 32.33
CA ARG A 307 -24.85 -31.56 31.82
C ARG A 307 -23.58 -30.78 31.52
N TYR A 308 -22.45 -31.26 32.03
CA TYR A 308 -21.14 -30.66 31.82
C TYR A 308 -20.11 -31.65 31.29
N VAL A 309 -19.25 -31.19 30.39
CA VAL A 309 -18.01 -31.85 29.97
C VAL A 309 -16.85 -31.00 30.49
N GLY A 310 -16.29 -31.40 31.64
CA GLY A 310 -15.34 -30.55 32.38
C GLY A 310 -16.04 -29.32 32.96
N LYS A 311 -15.66 -28.12 32.53
CA LYS A 311 -16.29 -26.83 32.92
C LYS A 311 -17.24 -26.26 31.86
N ASN A 312 -17.44 -26.97 30.76
CA ASN A 312 -18.17 -26.49 29.59
C ASN A 312 -19.46 -27.30 29.40
N THR A 313 -20.49 -26.69 28.80
CA THR A 313 -21.70 -27.40 28.38
C THR A 313 -21.83 -27.35 26.86
N PRO A 314 -21.58 -28.46 26.13
CA PRO A 314 -21.86 -28.53 24.69
C PRO A 314 -23.35 -28.72 24.38
N TYR A 315 -24.21 -28.78 25.39
CA TYR A 315 -25.57 -29.27 25.26
C TYR A 315 -26.56 -28.11 25.08
N LEU A 316 -27.45 -28.26 24.10
CA LEU A 316 -28.51 -27.33 23.76
C LEU A 316 -29.82 -28.12 23.69
N PHE A 317 -30.93 -27.49 24.06
CA PHE A 317 -32.26 -28.05 23.87
C PHE A 317 -33.21 -27.02 23.28
N TYR A 318 -34.25 -27.50 22.61
CA TYR A 318 -35.29 -26.69 21.99
C TYR A 318 -36.65 -27.06 22.56
N CYS A 319 -37.44 -26.06 22.92
CA CYS A 319 -38.83 -26.21 23.34
C CYS A 319 -39.75 -25.69 22.23
N ASN A 320 -40.73 -26.50 21.85
CA ASN A 320 -41.72 -26.14 20.84
C ASN A 320 -42.85 -25.26 21.40
N ASN A 321 -43.85 -24.94 20.57
CA ASN A 321 -45.02 -24.15 20.96
C ASN A 321 -45.95 -24.80 21.99
N GLU A 322 -45.85 -26.13 22.17
CA GLU A 322 -46.54 -26.87 23.24
C GLU A 322 -45.66 -26.99 24.51
N PHE A 323 -44.50 -26.33 24.54
CA PHE A 323 -43.49 -26.36 25.59
C PHE A 323 -42.91 -27.75 25.87
N LYS A 324 -43.01 -28.67 24.89
CA LYS A 324 -42.28 -29.94 24.91
C LYS A 324 -40.86 -29.68 24.44
N CYS A 325 -39.91 -30.07 25.28
CA CYS A 325 -38.50 -29.77 25.12
C CYS A 325 -37.71 -31.03 24.75
N THR A 326 -36.79 -30.90 23.81
CA THR A 326 -35.96 -32.01 23.33
C THR A 326 -34.51 -31.58 23.13
N SER A 327 -33.57 -32.51 23.32
CA SER A 327 -32.15 -32.24 23.08
C SER A 327 -31.87 -31.98 21.59
N VAL A 328 -30.97 -31.04 21.32
CA VAL A 328 -30.46 -30.73 19.97
C VAL A 328 -29.17 -31.53 19.75
N ASN A 329 -29.12 -32.26 18.63
CA ASN A 329 -27.91 -32.98 18.20
C ASN A 329 -27.00 -32.06 17.37
N ASP A 330 -25.68 -32.30 17.39
CA ASP A 330 -24.68 -31.58 16.59
C ASP A 330 -24.70 -30.04 16.74
N THR A 331 -24.55 -29.58 17.98
CA THR A 331 -24.60 -28.16 18.37
C THR A 331 -23.42 -27.34 17.81
N ASN A 332 -23.63 -26.76 16.63
CA ASN A 332 -22.66 -25.89 15.97
C ASN A 332 -23.36 -24.65 15.42
N GLN A 333 -22.66 -23.52 15.36
CA GLN A 333 -23.15 -22.23 14.85
C GLN A 333 -24.04 -21.46 15.85
N TYR A 334 -24.87 -20.55 15.33
CA TYR A 334 -25.63 -19.57 16.08
C TYR A 334 -27.10 -19.95 16.18
N TYR A 335 -27.68 -19.77 17.36
CA TYR A 335 -29.10 -20.03 17.66
C TYR A 335 -29.71 -18.82 18.37
N LEU A 336 -31.01 -18.60 18.20
CA LEU A 336 -31.73 -17.55 18.92
C LEU A 336 -31.93 -17.95 20.38
N ASN A 337 -31.47 -17.12 21.31
CA ASN A 337 -31.52 -17.38 22.75
C ASN A 337 -32.91 -17.09 23.33
N ALA A 338 -33.69 -18.11 23.64
CA ALA A 338 -34.99 -17.94 24.29
C ALA A 338 -34.89 -17.76 25.82
N GLY A 339 -33.73 -18.03 26.40
CA GLY A 339 -33.46 -17.84 27.83
C GLY A 339 -33.55 -16.39 28.29
N ILE A 340 -33.39 -15.43 27.38
CA ILE A 340 -33.46 -13.99 27.68
C ILE A 340 -34.81 -13.56 28.25
N ASN A 341 -35.88 -14.30 27.94
CA ASN A 341 -37.23 -14.06 28.43
C ASN A 341 -37.38 -14.33 29.94
N TYR A 342 -36.47 -15.11 30.53
CA TYR A 342 -36.51 -15.53 31.94
C TYR A 342 -35.58 -14.72 32.86
N LEU A 343 -34.70 -13.90 32.29
CA LEU A 343 -33.78 -13.07 33.07
C LEU A 343 -34.55 -11.98 33.83
N SER A 344 -34.38 -11.95 35.15
CA SER A 344 -35.21 -11.15 36.06
C SER A 344 -34.99 -9.64 35.91
N LYS A 345 -36.01 -8.87 36.27
CA LYS A 345 -35.95 -7.41 36.38
C LYS A 345 -35.03 -6.93 37.52
N THR A 346 -34.54 -7.73 38.47
CA THR A 346 -33.76 -7.20 39.61
C THR A 346 -32.29 -6.86 39.30
N GLN A 347 -31.87 -6.92 38.03
CA GLN A 347 -30.67 -6.22 37.51
C GLN A 347 -30.96 -4.75 37.11
N ILE A 348 -32.00 -4.12 37.67
CA ILE A 348 -32.30 -2.67 37.53
C ILE A 348 -31.19 -1.87 38.21
N ASN A 349 -30.11 -1.66 37.46
CA ASN A 349 -29.43 -0.37 37.30
C ASN A 349 -28.80 -0.24 35.91
N LEU A 350 -29.15 -1.15 34.99
CA LEU A 350 -28.70 -1.10 33.61
C LEU A 350 -29.93 -0.88 32.74
N SER A 351 -29.81 0.12 31.88
CA SER A 351 -30.83 0.55 30.93
C SER A 351 -31.53 -0.63 30.23
N SER A 352 -32.75 -0.41 29.76
CA SER A 352 -33.49 -1.32 28.86
C SER A 352 -32.68 -1.83 27.65
N LEU A 353 -31.52 -1.26 27.39
CA LEU A 353 -30.54 -1.65 26.37
C LEU A 353 -29.81 -2.97 26.70
N GLU A 354 -29.46 -3.26 27.96
CA GLU A 354 -28.63 -4.44 28.28
C GLU A 354 -29.40 -5.76 28.32
N LYS A 355 -30.71 -5.69 28.58
CA LYS A 355 -31.60 -6.86 28.54
C LYS A 355 -31.67 -7.49 27.15
N ASN A 356 -31.27 -6.76 26.09
CA ASN A 356 -31.32 -7.18 24.69
C ASN A 356 -29.97 -7.59 24.11
N ASN A 357 -28.87 -7.60 24.89
CA ASN A 357 -27.57 -7.83 24.29
C ASN A 357 -27.29 -9.31 24.02
N LYS A 358 -27.83 -10.25 24.81
CA LYS A 358 -27.51 -11.69 24.72
C LYS A 358 -28.48 -12.53 23.89
N ASN A 359 -28.90 -12.02 22.72
CA ASN A 359 -29.93 -12.64 21.88
C ASN A 359 -29.48 -13.89 21.11
N LEU A 360 -28.19 -14.22 21.14
CA LEU A 360 -27.63 -15.38 20.44
C LEU A 360 -26.95 -16.36 21.40
N ILE A 361 -27.05 -17.64 21.07
CA ILE A 361 -26.23 -18.72 21.59
C ILE A 361 -25.26 -19.13 20.49
N TYR A 362 -23.97 -19.17 20.79
CA TYR A 362 -22.96 -19.73 19.90
C TYR A 362 -22.46 -21.07 20.44
N CYS A 363 -22.49 -22.09 19.59
CA CYS A 363 -21.98 -23.42 19.88
C CYS A 363 -20.88 -23.82 18.88
N ASN A 364 -19.86 -24.54 19.36
CA ASN A 364 -18.75 -25.06 18.55
C ASN A 364 -18.55 -26.58 18.68
N GLY A 365 -19.59 -27.30 19.12
CA GLY A 365 -19.56 -28.74 19.41
C GLY A 365 -18.87 -29.10 20.74
N LYS A 366 -18.06 -28.21 21.32
CA LYS A 366 -17.40 -28.41 22.63
C LYS A 366 -18.03 -27.61 23.75
N ASN A 367 -18.61 -26.46 23.41
CA ASN A 367 -19.26 -25.57 24.36
C ASN A 367 -20.31 -24.70 23.66
N CYS A 368 -21.37 -24.38 24.38
CA CYS A 368 -22.41 -23.44 24.01
C CYS A 368 -22.41 -22.27 25.01
N ASN A 369 -22.35 -21.04 24.52
CA ASN A 369 -22.37 -19.83 25.34
C ASN A 369 -23.36 -18.81 24.79
N THR A 370 -24.02 -18.05 25.67
CA THR A 370 -24.72 -16.83 25.26
C THR A 370 -23.72 -15.76 24.89
N ILE A 371 -23.89 -15.12 23.72
CA ILE A 371 -23.01 -14.07 23.24
C ILE A 371 -23.77 -12.78 23.04
N THR A 372 -23.07 -11.66 23.09
CA THR A 372 -23.64 -10.37 22.75
C THR A 372 -23.75 -10.21 21.23
N SER A 373 -24.95 -10.00 20.70
CA SER A 373 -25.16 -9.83 19.25
C SER A 373 -24.77 -8.42 18.80
N SER A 374 -24.00 -8.32 17.73
CA SER A 374 -23.72 -7.08 17.00
C SER A 374 -24.44 -7.07 15.65
N ILE A 375 -24.60 -5.89 15.06
CA ILE A 375 -25.34 -5.68 13.81
C ILE A 375 -24.70 -6.49 12.67
N GLY A 376 -25.45 -7.34 12.00
CA GLY A 376 -24.94 -8.10 10.86
C GLY A 376 -25.46 -9.54 10.78
N TYR A 377 -24.81 -10.33 9.92
CA TYR A 377 -25.25 -11.68 9.58
C TYR A 377 -24.43 -12.75 10.29
N TYR A 378 -25.14 -13.81 10.72
CA TYR A 378 -24.59 -14.99 11.39
C TYR A 378 -25.13 -16.24 10.72
N ILE A 379 -24.31 -17.30 10.63
CA ILE A 379 -24.78 -18.60 10.14
C ILE A 379 -25.64 -19.25 11.22
N ALA A 380 -26.88 -19.59 10.90
CA ALA A 380 -27.75 -20.29 11.84
C ALA A 380 -27.34 -21.76 11.96
N GLY A 381 -27.46 -22.32 13.16
CA GLY A 381 -27.35 -23.76 13.38
C GLY A 381 -28.49 -24.53 12.72
N VAL A 382 -28.32 -25.85 12.61
CA VAL A 382 -29.36 -26.73 12.06
C VAL A 382 -30.59 -26.66 12.97
N SER A 383 -31.75 -26.35 12.38
CA SER A 383 -33.01 -26.23 13.11
C SER A 383 -33.48 -27.60 13.58
N HIS A 384 -34.03 -27.68 14.79
CA HIS A 384 -34.68 -28.90 15.30
C HIS A 384 -35.95 -29.26 14.51
N VAL A 385 -36.54 -28.29 13.83
CA VAL A 385 -37.80 -28.42 13.08
C VAL A 385 -37.54 -28.66 11.58
N ASP A 386 -36.37 -28.30 11.05
CA ASP A 386 -36.07 -28.32 9.61
C ASP A 386 -34.68 -28.90 9.31
N ILE A 387 -34.62 -29.85 8.37
CA ILE A 387 -33.40 -30.52 7.88
C ILE A 387 -32.44 -29.63 7.07
N TYR A 388 -32.72 -28.33 6.90
CA TYR A 388 -31.95 -27.44 6.02
C TYR A 388 -30.98 -26.54 6.80
N SER A 389 -29.68 -26.70 6.55
CA SER A 389 -28.56 -25.96 7.16
C SER A 389 -28.31 -24.54 6.60
N ASN A 390 -29.27 -23.96 5.86
CA ASN A 390 -29.01 -22.85 4.93
C ASN A 390 -29.65 -21.54 5.35
N ARG A 391 -29.61 -21.24 6.65
CA ARG A 391 -30.29 -20.08 7.19
C ARG A 391 -29.30 -19.09 7.77
N LEU A 392 -29.63 -17.81 7.62
CA LEU A 392 -28.92 -16.72 8.27
C LEU A 392 -29.78 -16.10 9.35
N ILE A 393 -29.14 -15.74 10.45
CA ILE A 393 -29.69 -14.83 11.45
C ILE A 393 -29.13 -13.45 11.13
N TYR A 394 -30.03 -12.46 11.03
CA TYR A 394 -29.64 -11.06 10.90
C TYR A 394 -30.01 -10.33 12.18
N CYS A 395 -29.04 -9.67 12.81
CA CYS A 395 -29.27 -8.81 13.97
C CYS A 395 -29.17 -7.34 13.54
N ASN A 396 -30.13 -6.52 13.97
CA ASN A 396 -30.22 -5.11 13.64
C ASN A 396 -29.69 -4.19 14.77
N ASP A 397 -29.72 -2.89 14.54
CA ASP A 397 -29.19 -1.84 15.43
C ASP A 397 -29.89 -1.76 16.80
N ASN A 398 -31.09 -2.34 16.93
CA ASN A 398 -31.82 -2.45 18.19
C ASN A 398 -31.50 -3.74 18.95
N ASN A 399 -30.41 -4.42 18.57
CA ASN A 399 -30.01 -5.76 19.00
C ASN A 399 -31.06 -6.84 18.73
N PHE A 400 -32.08 -6.59 17.91
CA PHE A 400 -33.09 -7.58 17.58
C PHE A 400 -32.59 -8.50 16.46
N CYS A 401 -32.63 -9.81 16.69
CA CYS A 401 -32.20 -10.82 15.74
C CYS A 401 -33.41 -11.53 15.12
N ASN A 402 -33.50 -11.50 13.79
CA ASN A 402 -34.59 -12.12 13.04
C ASN A 402 -34.50 -13.65 13.06
N ALA A 403 -35.66 -14.30 12.95
CA ALA A 403 -35.75 -15.75 12.75
C ALA A 403 -34.89 -16.19 11.54
N PRO A 404 -34.19 -17.33 11.64
CA PRO A 404 -33.39 -17.83 10.54
C PRO A 404 -34.22 -17.99 9.26
N ARG A 405 -33.83 -17.30 8.18
CA ARG A 405 -34.54 -17.36 6.88
C ARG A 405 -33.74 -18.13 5.82
N PRO A 406 -34.40 -18.88 4.92
CA PRO A 406 -33.73 -19.51 3.79
C PRO A 406 -33.31 -18.46 2.74
N ILE A 407 -32.22 -18.74 2.01
CA ILE A 407 -31.74 -17.89 0.92
C ILE A 407 -32.07 -18.56 -0.42
N SER A 408 -32.75 -17.82 -1.30
CA SER A 408 -33.21 -18.30 -2.61
C SER A 408 -32.27 -17.95 -3.76
N ILE A 409 -31.25 -17.12 -3.53
CA ILE A 409 -30.29 -16.64 -4.53
C ILE A 409 -28.84 -16.81 -4.07
N VAL A 410 -27.90 -16.84 -5.02
CA VAL A 410 -26.47 -16.83 -4.71
C VAL A 410 -26.06 -15.41 -4.33
N ALA A 411 -25.68 -15.20 -3.07
CA ALA A 411 -25.32 -13.91 -2.54
C ALA A 411 -24.26 -14.03 -1.45
N SER A 412 -23.54 -12.94 -1.22
CA SER A 412 -22.60 -12.77 -0.12
C SER A 412 -23.17 -11.78 0.91
N PHE A 413 -22.82 -11.99 2.16
CA PHE A 413 -23.24 -11.18 3.31
C PHE A 413 -22.03 -10.85 4.16
N ILE A 414 -22.03 -9.71 4.84
CA ILE A 414 -20.96 -9.35 5.77
C ILE A 414 -21.10 -10.19 7.04
N ASN A 415 -20.09 -11.00 7.32
CA ASN A 415 -20.05 -11.90 8.48
C ASN A 415 -19.83 -11.09 9.75
N ASN A 416 -20.69 -11.25 10.74
CA ASN A 416 -20.47 -10.71 12.09
C ASN A 416 -20.32 -11.81 13.15
N GLY A 417 -20.12 -13.06 12.72
CA GLY A 417 -19.73 -14.16 13.58
C GLY A 417 -18.36 -13.99 14.20
N ILE A 418 -17.98 -14.96 15.05
CA ILE A 418 -16.75 -14.97 15.85
C ILE A 418 -15.50 -15.09 14.96
N ASP A 419 -15.66 -15.59 13.74
CA ASP A 419 -14.61 -15.73 12.74
C ASP A 419 -14.56 -14.56 11.73
N SER A 420 -15.34 -13.49 11.94
CA SER A 420 -15.42 -12.32 11.04
C SER A 420 -14.05 -11.71 10.71
N HIS A 421 -13.14 -11.65 11.68
CA HIS A 421 -11.78 -11.14 11.47
C HIS A 421 -10.93 -11.96 10.50
N GLN A 422 -11.21 -13.26 10.35
CA GLN A 422 -10.50 -14.14 9.41
C GLN A 422 -11.32 -14.39 8.14
N LYS A 423 -12.64 -14.34 8.27
CA LYS A 423 -13.61 -14.66 7.24
C LYS A 423 -14.72 -13.61 7.26
N PRO A 424 -14.46 -12.43 6.69
CA PRO A 424 -15.37 -11.28 6.80
C PRO A 424 -16.66 -11.44 5.98
N LEU A 425 -16.78 -12.48 5.16
CA LEU A 425 -17.98 -12.75 4.36
C LEU A 425 -18.62 -14.10 4.70
N ILE A 426 -19.94 -14.16 4.59
CA ILE A 426 -20.72 -15.40 4.47
C ILE A 426 -21.16 -15.49 3.01
N HIS A 427 -20.70 -16.51 2.30
CA HIS A 427 -21.17 -16.83 0.95
C HIS A 427 -22.27 -17.89 1.02
N CYS A 428 -23.43 -17.57 0.47
CA CYS A 428 -24.57 -18.47 0.43
C CYS A 428 -24.96 -18.80 -1.00
N ASN A 429 -25.29 -20.08 -1.21
CA ASN A 429 -26.01 -20.57 -2.38
C ASN A 429 -27.36 -21.18 -1.92
N ILE A 430 -28.13 -21.73 -2.86
CA ILE A 430 -29.45 -22.35 -2.59
C ILE A 430 -29.38 -23.44 -1.50
N ASN A 431 -28.23 -24.11 -1.38
CA ASN A 431 -28.05 -25.32 -0.59
C ASN A 431 -27.07 -25.22 0.59
N THR A 432 -26.30 -24.13 0.75
CA THR A 432 -25.29 -23.98 1.80
C THR A 432 -24.89 -22.51 2.01
N CYS A 433 -24.65 -22.12 3.26
CA CYS A 433 -23.96 -20.89 3.64
C CYS A 433 -22.62 -21.22 4.30
N ILE A 434 -21.53 -20.58 3.87
CA ILE A 434 -20.18 -20.79 4.42
C ILE A 434 -19.45 -19.48 4.64
N THR A 435 -18.65 -19.38 5.71
CA THR A 435 -17.77 -18.22 5.91
C THR A 435 -16.54 -18.31 5.00
N GLN A 436 -16.14 -17.18 4.41
CA GLN A 436 -15.07 -17.09 3.41
C GLN A 436 -14.03 -16.02 3.80
N SER A 437 -12.75 -16.39 3.69
CA SER A 437 -11.61 -15.46 3.77
C SER A 437 -11.42 -14.73 2.45
N VAL A 438 -11.08 -13.45 2.52
CA VAL A 438 -11.04 -12.55 1.36
C VAL A 438 -9.78 -11.69 1.39
N THR A 439 -9.27 -11.31 0.22
CA THR A 439 -8.11 -10.40 0.11
C THR A 439 -8.56 -9.05 -0.40
N THR A 440 -8.92 -8.91 -1.67
CA THR A 440 -9.50 -7.68 -2.20
C THR A 440 -10.48 -8.03 -3.32
N GLY A 441 -11.58 -7.30 -3.44
CA GLY A 441 -12.48 -7.41 -4.59
C GLY A 441 -13.96 -7.21 -4.25
N TYR A 442 -14.80 -7.43 -5.26
CA TYR A 442 -16.24 -7.21 -5.19
C TYR A 442 -17.00 -8.54 -5.15
N PHE A 443 -18.15 -8.52 -4.49
CA PHE A 443 -19.05 -9.67 -4.31
C PHE A 443 -20.50 -9.25 -4.51
N ILE A 444 -21.32 -10.17 -5.00
CA ILE A 444 -22.75 -9.94 -5.21
C ILE A 444 -23.44 -9.86 -3.84
N SER A 445 -24.11 -8.74 -3.56
CA SER A 445 -25.00 -8.59 -2.40
C SER A 445 -26.35 -9.25 -2.69
N GLU A 446 -27.16 -9.47 -1.65
CA GLU A 446 -28.57 -9.82 -1.82
C GLU A 446 -29.35 -8.68 -2.51
N ASN A 447 -28.99 -7.43 -2.21
CA ASN A 447 -29.54 -6.28 -2.90
C ASN A 447 -28.90 -6.17 -4.29
N LYS A 448 -29.70 -6.38 -5.35
CA LYS A 448 -29.23 -6.33 -6.75
C LYS A 448 -28.60 -4.99 -7.16
N ASN A 449 -28.97 -3.91 -6.49
CA ASN A 449 -28.44 -2.56 -6.73
C ASN A 449 -27.12 -2.29 -5.98
N SER A 450 -26.61 -3.25 -5.22
CA SER A 450 -25.43 -3.12 -4.36
C SER A 450 -24.43 -4.25 -4.55
N LEU A 451 -23.16 -3.96 -4.27
CA LEU A 451 -22.09 -4.94 -4.17
C LEU A 451 -21.45 -4.85 -2.80
N ILE A 452 -20.78 -5.91 -2.37
CA ILE A 452 -19.89 -5.86 -1.21
C ILE A 452 -18.47 -5.68 -1.70
N HIS A 453 -17.81 -4.61 -1.29
CA HIS A 453 -16.41 -4.35 -1.56
C HIS A 453 -15.58 -4.71 -0.33
N CYS A 454 -14.54 -5.53 -0.52
CA CYS A 454 -13.62 -5.91 0.54
C CYS A 454 -12.19 -5.42 0.25
N GLU A 455 -11.56 -4.81 1.25
CA GLU A 455 -10.14 -4.46 1.31
C GLU A 455 -9.51 -5.15 2.51
N GLY A 456 -8.77 -6.23 2.26
CA GLY A 456 -8.31 -7.18 3.27
C GLY A 456 -9.50 -7.84 3.98
N ASN A 457 -9.52 -7.70 5.30
CA ASN A 457 -10.58 -8.21 6.16
C ASN A 457 -11.70 -7.18 6.42
N SER A 458 -11.64 -6.00 5.80
CA SER A 458 -12.67 -4.96 5.91
C SER A 458 -13.60 -5.04 4.71
N CYS A 459 -14.89 -5.27 4.93
CA CYS A 459 -15.89 -5.39 3.87
C CYS A 459 -17.06 -4.42 4.13
N ASN A 460 -17.47 -3.69 3.09
CA ASN A 460 -18.59 -2.75 3.15
C ASN A 460 -19.52 -2.92 1.96
N GLU A 461 -20.82 -2.70 2.16
CA GLU A 461 -21.78 -2.66 1.07
C GLU A 461 -21.71 -1.29 0.36
N ILE A 462 -21.63 -1.33 -0.97
CA ILE A 462 -21.53 -0.15 -1.84
C ILE A 462 -22.67 -0.17 -2.86
N LYS A 463 -23.11 1.02 -3.28
CA LYS A 463 -24.04 1.15 -4.40
C LYS A 463 -23.29 0.90 -5.70
N ALA A 464 -23.79 0.01 -6.54
CA ALA A 464 -23.15 -0.31 -7.81
C ALA A 464 -23.36 0.81 -8.85
N THR A 465 -22.48 0.85 -9.85
CA THR A 465 -22.55 1.67 -11.06
C THR A 465 -22.34 0.80 -12.29
N SER A 466 -22.74 1.29 -13.48
CA SER A 466 -22.72 0.47 -14.70
C SER A 466 -21.28 0.21 -15.12
N GLY A 467 -20.93 -1.05 -15.38
CA GLY A 467 -19.58 -1.45 -15.80
C GLY A 467 -19.13 -2.79 -15.20
N TYR A 468 -17.81 -2.99 -15.18
CA TYR A 468 -17.18 -4.23 -14.76
C TYR A 468 -16.45 -4.07 -13.43
N TYR A 469 -16.57 -5.09 -12.58
CA TYR A 469 -15.95 -5.17 -11.27
C TYR A 469 -15.13 -6.46 -11.14
N TYR A 470 -13.98 -6.35 -10.50
CA TYR A 470 -13.13 -7.50 -10.20
C TYR A 470 -13.78 -8.37 -9.11
N TYR A 471 -14.07 -9.62 -9.43
CA TYR A 471 -14.60 -10.58 -8.46
C TYR A 471 -13.47 -11.15 -7.59
N GLY A 472 -13.53 -10.91 -6.27
CA GLY A 472 -12.49 -11.32 -5.33
C GLY A 472 -12.59 -12.76 -4.80
N GLY A 473 -13.49 -13.58 -5.35
CA GLY A 473 -13.77 -14.93 -4.81
C GLY A 473 -12.78 -16.01 -5.24
N SER A 474 -12.59 -17.02 -4.39
CA SER A 474 -11.70 -18.16 -4.66
C SER A 474 -12.37 -19.18 -5.59
N GLN A 475 -12.23 -19.01 -6.90
CA GLN A 475 -12.69 -19.99 -7.90
C GLN A 475 -11.47 -20.67 -8.54
N LYS A 476 -11.39 -22.01 -8.41
CA LYS A 476 -10.19 -22.80 -8.75
C LYS A 476 -9.94 -22.95 -10.27
N SER A 477 -10.88 -22.63 -11.16
CA SER A 477 -10.75 -22.95 -12.59
C SER A 477 -11.37 -21.99 -13.62
N LYS A 478 -12.02 -20.88 -13.21
CA LYS A 478 -12.76 -19.99 -14.12
C LYS A 478 -12.46 -18.51 -13.91
N LYS A 479 -12.56 -17.73 -14.98
CA LYS A 479 -12.28 -16.29 -15.06
C LYS A 479 -13.51 -15.45 -14.71
N TYR A 480 -13.96 -15.49 -13.46
CA TYR A 480 -15.18 -14.73 -13.12
C TYR A 480 -14.89 -13.24 -12.88
N LEU A 481 -15.83 -12.40 -13.32
CA LEU A 481 -15.93 -10.99 -12.97
C LEU A 481 -17.41 -10.61 -12.81
N ILE A 482 -17.69 -9.45 -12.23
CA ILE A 482 -19.06 -8.97 -12.05
C ILE A 482 -19.34 -7.90 -13.10
N LYS A 483 -20.46 -8.04 -13.81
CA LYS A 483 -20.96 -7.05 -14.76
C LYS A 483 -22.23 -6.44 -14.19
N CYS A 484 -22.29 -5.12 -14.10
CA CYS A 484 -23.47 -4.39 -13.68
C CYS A 484 -24.01 -3.55 -14.83
N GLU A 485 -25.29 -3.68 -15.15
CA GLU A 485 -25.96 -2.93 -16.20
C GLU A 485 -27.27 -2.31 -15.69
N ASN A 486 -27.67 -1.18 -16.28
CA ASN A 486 -28.98 -0.58 -16.03
C ASN A 486 -30.03 -1.32 -16.87
N GLU A 487 -31.03 -1.94 -16.25
CA GLU A 487 -32.19 -2.41 -16.98
C GLU A 487 -33.15 -1.24 -17.30
N VAL A 488 -34.06 -1.47 -18.25
CA VAL A 488 -35.04 -0.50 -18.77
C VAL A 488 -35.93 0.11 -17.67
N SER A 489 -35.96 -0.46 -16.46
CA SER A 489 -36.77 -0.05 -15.31
C SER A 489 -36.05 0.71 -14.19
N ILE A 490 -34.88 1.33 -14.43
CA ILE A 490 -34.10 2.16 -13.48
C ILE A 490 -33.32 1.33 -12.41
N ASP A 491 -33.65 0.06 -12.21
CA ASP A 491 -32.90 -0.82 -11.31
C ASP A 491 -31.60 -1.33 -11.97
N MET A 492 -30.53 -1.34 -11.18
CA MET A 492 -29.22 -1.84 -11.56
C MET A 492 -29.15 -3.35 -11.28
N VAL A 493 -28.69 -4.12 -12.26
CA VAL A 493 -28.54 -5.56 -12.11
C VAL A 493 -27.08 -5.93 -12.26
N CYS A 494 -26.51 -6.51 -11.21
CA CYS A 494 -25.16 -7.07 -11.20
C CYS A 494 -25.19 -8.59 -11.29
N GLU A 495 -24.44 -9.16 -12.22
CA GLU A 495 -24.34 -10.60 -12.44
C GLU A 495 -22.88 -11.08 -12.51
N LEU A 496 -22.65 -12.33 -12.09
CA LEU A 496 -21.35 -12.98 -12.20
C LEU A 496 -21.22 -13.61 -13.59
N ILE A 497 -20.28 -13.12 -14.39
CA ILE A 497 -20.04 -13.60 -15.75
C ILE A 497 -18.66 -14.24 -15.89
N GLU A 498 -18.54 -15.19 -16.81
CA GLU A 498 -17.24 -15.76 -17.20
C GLU A 498 -16.58 -14.83 -18.23
N GLY A 499 -15.44 -14.23 -17.85
CA GLY A 499 -14.69 -13.28 -18.65
C GLY A 499 -13.96 -13.91 -19.81
N GLU A 500 -14.04 -13.27 -20.96
CA GLU A 500 -13.31 -13.61 -22.16
C GLU A 500 -11.82 -13.22 -22.04
N LYS A 501 -10.98 -13.79 -22.91
CA LYS A 501 -9.54 -13.44 -22.93
C LYS A 501 -9.34 -11.99 -23.37
N GLY A 502 -8.86 -11.15 -22.46
CA GLY A 502 -8.50 -9.76 -22.75
C GLY A 502 -8.53 -8.92 -21.48
N PHE A 503 -8.61 -7.61 -21.66
CA PHE A 503 -8.73 -6.64 -20.57
C PHE A 503 -10.14 -6.05 -20.55
N TYR A 504 -10.66 -5.75 -19.35
CA TYR A 504 -11.88 -4.95 -19.16
C TYR A 504 -11.53 -3.65 -18.44
N VAL A 505 -12.21 -2.56 -18.81
CA VAL A 505 -12.14 -1.30 -18.07
C VAL A 505 -12.97 -1.44 -16.80
N SER A 506 -12.35 -1.27 -15.63
CA SER A 506 -13.04 -1.30 -14.34
C SER A 506 -13.83 0.00 -14.15
N THR A 507 -14.88 -0.04 -13.33
CA THR A 507 -15.54 1.19 -12.85
C THR A 507 -14.64 2.01 -11.93
N THR A 508 -13.60 1.39 -11.35
CA THR A 508 -12.58 2.07 -10.57
C THR A 508 -11.61 2.78 -11.51
N SER A 509 -11.40 4.08 -11.31
CA SER A 509 -10.49 4.88 -12.14
C SER A 509 -9.08 4.28 -12.17
N ASN A 510 -8.43 4.30 -13.34
CA ASN A 510 -7.08 3.76 -13.58
C ASN A 510 -6.90 2.27 -13.25
N VAL A 511 -7.96 1.48 -13.25
CA VAL A 511 -7.90 0.03 -13.00
C VAL A 511 -8.41 -0.74 -14.21
N LEU A 512 -7.65 -1.75 -14.61
CA LEU A 512 -8.08 -2.75 -15.58
C LEU A 512 -8.28 -4.10 -14.89
N ILE A 513 -9.20 -4.90 -15.43
CA ILE A 513 -9.35 -6.31 -15.05
C ILE A 513 -8.66 -7.13 -16.15
N ASP A 514 -7.49 -7.68 -15.84
CA ASP A 514 -6.71 -8.56 -16.71
C ASP A 514 -7.27 -9.98 -16.63
N CYS A 515 -7.95 -10.42 -17.68
CA CYS A 515 -8.48 -11.77 -17.85
C CYS A 515 -7.72 -12.55 -18.93
N VAL A 516 -6.47 -12.21 -19.23
CA VAL A 516 -5.67 -12.91 -20.25
C VAL A 516 -5.30 -14.32 -19.78
N GLU A 517 -4.76 -14.44 -18.57
CA GLU A 517 -4.45 -15.73 -17.93
C GLU A 517 -5.69 -16.46 -17.42
N ASN A 518 -5.53 -17.65 -16.82
CA ASN A 518 -6.65 -18.51 -16.39
C ASN A 518 -7.54 -17.92 -15.28
N LYS A 519 -7.15 -16.78 -14.69
CA LYS A 519 -7.93 -16.04 -13.69
C LYS A 519 -7.89 -14.56 -14.03
N CYS A 520 -9.02 -13.89 -13.85
CA CYS A 520 -9.06 -12.44 -13.88
C CYS A 520 -8.32 -11.88 -12.65
N LYS A 521 -7.61 -10.78 -12.82
CA LYS A 521 -6.99 -10.02 -11.73
C LYS A 521 -7.15 -8.52 -11.97
N SER A 522 -7.33 -7.78 -10.89
CA SER A 522 -7.28 -6.32 -10.94
C SER A 522 -5.83 -5.84 -11.07
N ILE A 523 -5.55 -4.93 -12.00
CA ILE A 523 -4.25 -4.28 -12.17
C ILE A 523 -4.41 -2.76 -12.22
N ILE A 524 -3.46 -2.04 -11.65
CA ILE A 524 -3.34 -0.60 -11.87
C ILE A 524 -2.86 -0.41 -13.31
N ALA A 525 -3.62 0.34 -14.09
CA ALA A 525 -3.33 0.57 -15.48
C ALA A 525 -2.07 1.41 -15.65
N LYS A 526 -1.24 1.03 -16.62
CA LYS A 526 -0.12 1.83 -17.11
C LYS A 526 -0.53 2.45 -18.43
N ASN A 527 0.06 3.60 -18.77
CA ASN A 527 -0.14 4.19 -20.09
C ASN A 527 0.21 3.17 -21.17
N GLY A 528 -0.65 3.04 -22.17
CA GLY A 528 -0.48 2.02 -23.20
C GLY A 528 -1.78 1.58 -23.86
N VAL A 529 -1.66 0.49 -24.61
CA VAL A 529 -2.70 -0.07 -25.46
C VAL A 529 -2.91 -1.53 -25.10
N PHE A 530 -4.16 -1.89 -24.85
CA PHE A 530 -4.57 -3.21 -24.41
C PHE A 530 -5.68 -3.71 -25.32
N ARG A 531 -5.68 -5.00 -25.67
CA ARG A 531 -6.83 -5.58 -26.37
C ARG A 531 -7.99 -5.76 -25.39
N SER A 532 -9.14 -5.19 -25.71
CA SER A 532 -10.35 -5.45 -24.93
C SER A 532 -10.75 -6.92 -25.04
N ALA A 533 -11.36 -7.44 -23.99
CA ALA A 533 -12.08 -8.70 -24.04
C ALA A 533 -13.43 -8.57 -24.80
N ASN A 534 -13.96 -7.35 -24.90
CA ASN A 534 -15.21 -7.07 -25.62
C ASN A 534 -14.99 -7.02 -27.13
N THR A 535 -16.03 -7.42 -27.88
CA THR A 535 -16.05 -7.35 -29.34
C THR A 535 -17.17 -6.44 -29.82
N VAL A 536 -16.91 -5.65 -30.87
CA VAL A 536 -17.88 -4.77 -31.51
C VAL A 536 -18.46 -5.45 -32.75
N LYS A 537 -19.76 -5.30 -32.97
CA LYS A 537 -20.44 -5.69 -34.22
C LYS A 537 -20.61 -4.45 -35.09
N LEU A 538 -19.84 -4.34 -36.17
CA LEU A 538 -20.03 -3.28 -37.17
C LEU A 538 -21.41 -3.45 -37.84
N SER A 539 -22.32 -2.51 -37.62
CA SER A 539 -23.65 -2.53 -38.23
C SER A 539 -23.54 -2.20 -39.72
N SER A 540 -23.90 -3.15 -40.56
CA SER A 540 -23.90 -3.01 -42.01
C SER A 540 -25.11 -2.19 -42.47
N ASN A 541 -25.01 -0.86 -42.45
CA ASN A 541 -26.03 0.02 -43.05
C ASN A 541 -25.69 0.52 -44.47
N SER A 542 -24.64 0.03 -45.13
CA SER A 542 -24.41 0.27 -46.56
C SER A 542 -24.56 -1.01 -47.39
N LYS A 543 -25.81 -1.33 -47.77
CA LYS A 543 -26.05 -2.24 -48.90
C LYS A 543 -25.69 -1.51 -50.20
N ARG A 544 -24.47 -1.67 -50.68
CA ARG A 544 -24.17 -2.12 -52.07
C ARG A 544 -22.67 -2.18 -52.33
N SER A 545 -22.26 -3.34 -52.84
CA SER A 545 -21.02 -3.59 -53.60
C SER A 545 -19.70 -3.67 -52.83
N LEU A 546 -19.50 -4.75 -52.08
CA LEU A 546 -18.19 -5.44 -52.11
C LEU A 546 -18.40 -6.97 -52.06
N SER A 547 -17.72 -7.64 -52.97
CA SER A 547 -17.94 -9.01 -53.43
C SER A 547 -17.51 -10.12 -52.44
N ARG A 548 -18.41 -11.08 -52.23
CA ARG A 548 -18.22 -12.55 -52.15
C ARG A 548 -17.20 -13.21 -51.19
N PHE A 549 -16.49 -12.49 -50.29
CA PHE A 549 -15.59 -13.12 -49.30
C PHE A 549 -15.96 -12.95 -47.81
N VAL A 550 -17.04 -12.27 -47.44
CA VAL A 550 -17.44 -12.09 -46.03
C VAL A 550 -18.89 -12.47 -45.83
N ARG A 551 -19.14 -13.77 -45.61
CA ARG A 551 -20.40 -14.30 -45.05
C ARG A 551 -20.07 -15.28 -43.93
N ARG A 552 -19.69 -14.74 -42.78
CA ARG A 552 -19.80 -15.32 -41.44
C ARG A 552 -19.66 -14.15 -40.45
N ALA A 553 -20.46 -14.14 -39.40
CA ALA A 553 -20.52 -13.05 -38.43
C ALA A 553 -19.15 -12.84 -37.76
N ASN A 554 -18.37 -11.85 -38.22
CA ASN A 554 -17.08 -11.54 -37.61
C ASN A 554 -17.26 -10.39 -36.62
N SER A 555 -17.40 -10.73 -35.35
CA SER A 555 -17.17 -9.81 -34.24
C SER A 555 -15.70 -9.37 -34.29
N ILE A 556 -15.42 -8.07 -34.26
CA ILE A 556 -14.05 -7.53 -34.19
C ILE A 556 -13.72 -7.19 -32.73
N TYR A 557 -12.48 -7.38 -32.29
CA TYR A 557 -12.08 -7.01 -30.94
C TYR A 557 -11.99 -5.49 -30.79
N ASN A 558 -12.36 -4.96 -29.62
CA ASN A 558 -12.09 -3.56 -29.29
C ASN A 558 -10.68 -3.39 -28.71
N LEU A 559 -10.19 -2.16 -28.61
CA LEU A 559 -8.97 -1.81 -27.91
C LEU A 559 -9.27 -0.87 -26.74
N ILE A 560 -8.42 -0.91 -25.72
CA ILE A 560 -8.42 -0.02 -24.57
C ILE A 560 -7.16 0.82 -24.63
N ILE A 561 -7.32 2.14 -24.54
CA ILE A 561 -6.20 3.07 -24.37
C ILE A 561 -6.24 3.59 -22.94
N CYS A 562 -5.07 3.53 -22.29
CA CYS A 562 -4.84 4.12 -20.99
C CYS A 562 -3.82 5.25 -21.10
N ASN A 563 -4.13 6.39 -20.50
CA ASN A 563 -3.26 7.56 -20.41
C ASN A 563 -3.38 8.20 -19.00
N GLN A 564 -2.85 9.41 -18.82
CA GLN A 564 -2.92 10.14 -17.53
C GLN A 564 -4.36 10.49 -17.09
N GLU A 565 -5.31 10.59 -18.03
CA GLU A 565 -6.73 10.90 -17.76
C GLU A 565 -7.55 9.65 -17.41
N GLY A 566 -7.07 8.48 -17.85
CA GLY A 566 -7.57 7.18 -17.44
C GLY A 566 -7.63 6.16 -18.57
N CYS A 567 -8.39 5.09 -18.36
CA CYS A 567 -8.57 4.03 -19.34
C CYS A 567 -9.97 4.06 -19.92
N HIS A 568 -10.08 3.96 -21.24
CA HIS A 568 -11.36 3.80 -21.92
C HIS A 568 -11.24 2.85 -23.11
N GLU A 569 -12.35 2.20 -23.45
CA GLU A 569 -12.48 1.48 -24.71
C GLU A 569 -12.69 2.46 -25.86
N LEU A 570 -12.10 2.17 -27.02
CA LEU A 570 -12.25 3.02 -28.20
C LEU A 570 -13.70 2.99 -28.71
N SER A 571 -14.17 4.17 -29.12
CA SER A 571 -15.39 4.33 -29.90
C SER A 571 -15.23 3.70 -31.28
N SER A 572 -16.36 3.48 -31.97
CA SER A 572 -16.32 2.93 -33.34
C SER A 572 -15.55 3.82 -34.32
N GLU A 573 -15.51 5.14 -34.09
CA GLU A 573 -14.76 6.07 -34.93
C GLU A 573 -13.25 5.98 -34.66
N GLU A 574 -12.85 6.00 -33.39
CA GLU A 574 -11.43 5.85 -32.98
C GLU A 574 -10.87 4.50 -33.41
N LEU A 575 -11.64 3.41 -33.29
CA LEU A 575 -11.21 2.08 -33.70
C LEU A 575 -10.91 2.00 -35.21
N THR A 576 -11.64 2.75 -36.06
CA THR A 576 -11.37 2.80 -37.50
C THR A 576 -10.11 3.58 -37.88
N GLN A 577 -9.58 4.40 -36.96
CA GLN A 577 -8.34 5.14 -37.15
C GLN A 577 -7.10 4.31 -36.78
N VAL A 578 -7.27 3.16 -36.12
CA VAL A 578 -6.17 2.25 -35.77
C VAL A 578 -5.56 1.64 -37.04
N PRO A 579 -4.24 1.80 -37.28
CA PRO A 579 -3.61 1.28 -38.48
C PRO A 579 -3.69 -0.25 -38.57
N ILE A 580 -3.97 -0.76 -39.77
CA ILE A 580 -3.99 -2.19 -40.07
C ILE A 580 -2.69 -2.60 -40.79
N CYS A 581 -2.04 -3.64 -40.29
CA CYS A 581 -0.82 -4.21 -40.86
C CYS A 581 -0.99 -5.68 -41.21
N ASN A 582 -0.31 -6.10 -42.28
CA ASN A 582 -0.01 -7.50 -42.54
C ASN A 582 1.34 -7.85 -41.90
N TYR A 583 1.47 -9.03 -41.29
CA TYR A 583 2.67 -9.51 -40.60
C TYR A 583 3.18 -10.81 -41.22
N ILE A 584 4.46 -10.83 -41.61
CA ILE A 584 5.17 -12.01 -42.10
C ILE A 584 6.61 -11.96 -41.57
N ASP A 585 7.03 -12.93 -40.77
CA ASP A 585 8.41 -13.11 -40.26
C ASP A 585 9.06 -11.82 -39.70
N ASP A 586 8.42 -11.18 -38.71
CA ASP A 586 8.86 -9.92 -38.08
C ASP A 586 8.92 -8.70 -39.02
N LYS A 587 8.22 -8.79 -40.15
CA LYS A 587 8.00 -7.68 -41.08
C LYS A 587 6.53 -7.31 -41.13
N CYS A 588 6.24 -6.03 -40.88
CA CYS A 588 4.93 -5.43 -41.01
C CYS A 588 4.88 -4.52 -42.24
N THR A 589 3.73 -4.51 -42.91
CA THR A 589 3.39 -3.56 -43.98
C THR A 589 1.98 -3.04 -43.78
N ILE A 590 1.79 -1.72 -43.93
CA ILE A 590 0.48 -1.08 -43.80
C ILE A 590 -0.44 -1.56 -44.93
N VAL A 591 -1.66 -1.94 -44.58
CA VAL A 591 -2.73 -2.31 -45.51
C VAL A 591 -3.66 -1.12 -45.69
N LEU A 592 -3.72 -0.56 -46.91
CA LEU A 592 -4.66 0.52 -47.22
C LEU A 592 -6.06 -0.05 -47.48
N PRO A 593 -7.12 0.54 -46.92
CA PRO A 593 -8.49 0.12 -47.18
C PRO A 593 -8.85 0.35 -48.65
N SER A 594 -9.42 -0.66 -49.30
CA SER A 594 -9.65 -0.66 -50.76
C SER A 594 -10.82 0.21 -51.24
N SER A 595 -11.48 0.98 -50.37
CA SER A 595 -12.66 1.76 -50.74
C SER A 595 -13.07 2.82 -49.70
N THR A 596 -12.59 4.07 -49.83
CA THR A 596 -13.32 5.30 -49.46
C THR A 596 -12.61 6.53 -50.04
N SER A 597 -13.41 7.47 -50.53
CA SER A 597 -13.04 8.68 -51.27
C SER A 597 -12.71 9.89 -50.37
N SER A 598 -12.14 9.69 -49.19
CA SER A 598 -11.67 10.78 -48.31
C SER A 598 -10.15 10.71 -48.19
N ILE A 599 -9.48 11.60 -48.92
CA ILE A 599 -8.02 11.73 -49.04
C ILE A 599 -7.36 12.31 -47.77
N TYR A 600 -8.14 12.72 -46.77
CA TYR A 600 -7.62 13.31 -45.55
C TYR A 600 -7.36 12.22 -44.48
N ASN A 601 -6.10 12.13 -44.03
CA ASN A 601 -5.57 11.33 -42.92
C ASN A 601 -5.34 9.81 -43.15
N GLN A 602 -4.89 9.38 -44.33
CA GLN A 602 -4.36 8.01 -44.48
C GLN A 602 -2.95 7.91 -43.88
N ILE A 603 -2.79 7.10 -42.83
CA ILE A 603 -1.49 6.79 -42.22
C ILE A 603 -0.67 5.98 -43.22
N THR A 604 0.35 6.60 -43.82
CA THR A 604 1.23 5.99 -44.83
C THR A 604 2.53 5.46 -44.24
N THR A 605 2.87 5.90 -43.02
CA THR A 605 4.06 5.50 -42.26
C THR A 605 3.74 5.43 -40.77
N ILE A 606 4.24 4.40 -40.09
CA ILE A 606 4.19 4.25 -38.62
C ILE A 606 5.63 4.28 -38.10
N ASN A 607 5.89 5.09 -37.08
CA ASN A 607 7.23 5.26 -36.52
C ASN A 607 7.57 4.13 -35.52
N ALA A 608 8.86 3.96 -35.21
CA ALA A 608 9.27 3.02 -34.18
C ALA A 608 8.74 3.47 -32.80
N GLY A 609 8.23 2.53 -32.01
CA GLY A 609 7.54 2.80 -30.73
C GLY A 609 6.01 2.89 -30.86
N ASP A 610 5.46 3.05 -32.06
CA ASP A 610 4.03 2.99 -32.31
C ASP A 610 3.55 1.53 -32.54
N TYR A 611 2.26 1.37 -32.87
CA TYR A 611 1.67 0.06 -33.10
C TYR A 611 0.69 0.05 -34.29
N CYS A 612 0.44 -1.15 -34.79
CA CYS A 612 -0.68 -1.45 -35.67
C CYS A 612 -1.31 -2.79 -35.29
N THR A 613 -2.42 -3.13 -35.92
CA THR A 613 -3.16 -4.37 -35.62
C THR A 613 -3.46 -5.16 -36.88
N ASN A 614 -3.91 -6.41 -36.74
CA ASN A 614 -4.53 -7.13 -37.86
C ASN A 614 -5.99 -6.68 -38.05
N THR A 615 -6.63 -7.14 -39.13
CA THR A 615 -7.95 -6.67 -39.58
C THR A 615 -9.10 -6.81 -38.56
N ASP A 616 -9.00 -7.73 -37.59
CA ASP A 616 -10.00 -7.95 -36.55
C ASP A 616 -9.56 -7.44 -35.16
N HIS A 617 -8.43 -6.73 -35.10
CA HIS A 617 -7.76 -6.23 -33.89
C HIS A 617 -7.45 -7.30 -32.83
N SER A 618 -7.49 -8.59 -33.17
CA SER A 618 -7.17 -9.67 -32.24
C SER A 618 -5.68 -9.71 -31.86
N GLN A 619 -4.82 -9.16 -32.71
CA GLN A 619 -3.37 -9.14 -32.56
C GLN A 619 -2.82 -7.72 -32.72
N ILE A 620 -1.97 -7.32 -31.77
CA ILE A 620 -1.22 -6.07 -31.79
C ILE A 620 0.20 -6.36 -32.33
N TYR A 621 0.70 -5.48 -33.19
CA TYR A 621 2.06 -5.46 -33.70
C TYR A 621 2.76 -4.18 -33.23
N PHE A 622 3.90 -4.32 -32.57
CA PHE A 622 4.70 -3.21 -32.07
C PHE A 622 5.78 -2.85 -33.09
N ALA A 623 5.87 -1.59 -33.50
CA ALA A 623 6.82 -1.13 -34.50
C ALA A 623 8.22 -1.00 -33.88
N THR A 624 9.20 -1.73 -34.40
CA THR A 624 10.62 -1.63 -34.01
C THR A 624 11.45 -0.80 -35.00
N GLY A 625 10.87 -0.49 -36.15
CA GLY A 625 11.39 0.42 -37.16
C GLY A 625 10.23 1.07 -37.92
N SER A 626 10.52 1.87 -38.93
CA SER A 626 9.47 2.48 -39.75
C SER A 626 8.69 1.42 -40.53
N ILE A 627 7.37 1.42 -40.41
CA ILE A 627 6.46 0.56 -41.19
C ILE A 627 5.83 1.45 -42.27
N SER A 628 5.91 1.04 -43.53
CA SER A 628 5.36 1.81 -44.67
C SER A 628 4.42 0.95 -45.52
N VAL A 629 3.68 1.61 -46.41
CA VAL A 629 2.84 0.94 -47.42
C VAL A 629 3.73 0.22 -48.44
N LYS A 630 3.34 -0.99 -48.84
CA LYS A 630 4.03 -1.74 -49.89
C LYS A 630 3.84 -1.03 -51.25
N GLN A 631 4.88 -0.39 -51.78
CA GLN A 631 4.85 0.19 -53.13
C GLN A 631 4.97 -0.92 -54.18
N SER A 632 4.02 -0.99 -55.11
CA SER A 632 4.16 -1.76 -56.34
C SER A 632 4.74 -0.86 -57.43
N THR A 633 6.04 -0.95 -57.71
CA THR A 633 6.62 -0.28 -58.89
C THR A 633 6.40 -1.15 -60.13
N ARG A 634 5.90 -0.50 -61.19
CA ARG A 634 5.67 -1.09 -62.52
C ARG A 634 6.86 -0.76 -63.42
N SER A 635 8.07 -1.20 -63.07
CA SER A 635 9.22 -1.25 -63.99
C SER A 635 10.47 -1.71 -63.24
N GLY A 636 10.90 -2.95 -63.52
CA GLY A 636 12.28 -3.30 -63.88
C GLY A 636 13.50 -2.85 -63.06
N GLU A 637 13.36 -2.29 -61.86
CA GLU A 637 14.49 -2.02 -60.97
C GLU A 637 14.37 -2.81 -59.66
N THR A 638 15.50 -3.40 -59.29
CA THR A 638 15.75 -4.28 -58.15
C THR A 638 15.13 -3.79 -56.85
N LEU A 639 14.55 -4.76 -56.11
CA LEU A 639 14.01 -4.61 -54.76
C LEU A 639 14.86 -3.69 -53.88
N LEU A 640 14.27 -2.59 -53.37
CA LEU A 640 14.60 -2.12 -52.03
C LEU A 640 14.04 -3.16 -51.07
N ASP A 641 14.84 -4.21 -50.91
CA ASP A 641 14.60 -5.30 -50.00
C ASP A 641 14.59 -4.69 -48.59
N VAL A 642 13.42 -4.61 -47.95
CA VAL A 642 13.33 -4.26 -46.53
C VAL A 642 13.92 -5.44 -45.76
N THR A 643 15.25 -5.53 -45.75
CA THR A 643 16.04 -6.63 -45.19
C THR A 643 16.01 -6.64 -43.66
N SER A 644 15.57 -5.56 -43.02
CA SER A 644 15.48 -5.45 -41.57
C SER A 644 14.09 -5.80 -41.03
N LYS A 645 14.03 -6.61 -39.97
CA LYS A 645 12.85 -6.78 -39.12
C LYS A 645 12.39 -5.40 -38.62
N ASN A 646 11.11 -5.06 -38.80
CA ASN A 646 10.58 -3.72 -38.47
C ASN A 646 9.37 -3.73 -37.51
N CYS A 647 8.89 -4.91 -37.10
CA CYS A 647 7.86 -5.01 -36.07
C CYS A 647 7.91 -6.34 -35.33
N LEU A 648 7.25 -6.39 -34.17
CA LEU A 648 7.10 -7.59 -33.35
C LEU A 648 5.63 -7.93 -33.13
N LYS A 649 5.28 -9.20 -33.28
CA LYS A 649 3.97 -9.72 -32.89
C LYS A 649 3.88 -9.81 -31.36
N VAL A 650 3.16 -8.87 -30.75
CA VAL A 650 3.02 -8.72 -29.29
C VAL A 650 2.54 -10.02 -28.64
N GLY A 651 3.22 -10.48 -27.60
CA GLY A 651 2.94 -11.78 -26.96
C GLY A 651 3.77 -12.03 -25.71
N LYS A 652 3.44 -13.11 -24.98
CA LYS A 652 4.03 -13.48 -23.68
C LYS A 652 5.55 -13.70 -23.74
N GLN A 653 6.08 -14.08 -24.89
CA GLN A 653 7.52 -14.28 -25.11
C GLN A 653 8.35 -13.01 -24.86
N TYR A 654 7.73 -11.82 -24.92
CA TYR A 654 8.43 -10.55 -24.74
C TYR A 654 8.31 -9.93 -23.34
N ASN A 655 7.67 -10.62 -22.37
CA ASN A 655 7.40 -10.07 -21.04
C ASN A 655 8.68 -9.70 -20.24
N SER A 656 9.82 -10.32 -20.55
CA SER A 656 11.11 -10.00 -19.88
C SER A 656 11.91 -8.91 -20.58
N TYR A 657 11.40 -8.34 -21.68
CA TYR A 657 12.12 -7.38 -22.53
C TYR A 657 11.63 -5.95 -22.31
N TYR A 658 12.55 -5.00 -22.43
CA TYR A 658 12.40 -3.57 -22.22
C TYR A 658 12.86 -2.85 -23.49
N TYR A 659 11.90 -2.49 -24.33
CA TYR A 659 12.19 -1.85 -25.62
C TYR A 659 12.25 -0.34 -25.45
N ILE A 660 13.28 0.29 -25.98
CA ILE A 660 13.54 1.72 -25.78
C ILE A 660 13.41 2.43 -27.12
N TYR A 661 12.49 3.39 -27.20
CA TYR A 661 12.31 4.26 -28.37
C TYR A 661 12.06 5.69 -27.89
N GLY A 662 12.98 6.60 -28.25
CA GLY A 662 13.01 7.94 -27.66
C GLY A 662 13.26 7.87 -26.14
N ASP A 663 12.48 8.62 -25.38
CA ASP A 663 12.56 8.69 -23.91
C ASP A 663 11.57 7.74 -23.21
N ILE A 664 10.99 6.77 -23.94
CA ILE A 664 9.96 5.87 -23.42
C ILE A 664 10.44 4.42 -23.48
N ILE A 665 10.24 3.71 -22.37
CA ILE A 665 10.49 2.28 -22.27
C ILE A 665 9.16 1.53 -22.37
N TYR A 666 9.08 0.60 -23.32
CA TYR A 666 7.91 -0.21 -23.60
C TYR A 666 8.09 -1.64 -23.11
N LYS A 667 7.04 -2.15 -22.47
CA LYS A 667 6.90 -3.55 -22.08
C LYS A 667 5.78 -4.19 -22.88
N LEU A 668 6.11 -5.29 -23.56
CA LEU A 668 5.18 -6.05 -24.39
C LEU A 668 4.74 -7.30 -23.63
N ASN A 669 3.44 -7.49 -23.50
CA ASN A 669 2.85 -8.67 -22.88
C ASN A 669 1.79 -9.26 -23.80
N GLU A 670 1.25 -10.41 -23.44
CA GLU A 670 0.12 -10.97 -24.18
C GLU A 670 -1.05 -9.97 -24.23
N HIS A 671 -1.42 -9.56 -25.44
CA HIS A 671 -2.46 -8.57 -25.73
C HIS A 671 -2.26 -7.14 -25.18
N SER A 672 -1.04 -6.74 -24.80
CA SER A 672 -0.80 -5.37 -24.34
C SER A 672 0.59 -4.83 -24.64
N ILE A 673 0.63 -3.51 -24.85
CA ILE A 673 1.82 -2.67 -24.90
C ILE A 673 1.66 -1.66 -23.78
N SER A 674 2.61 -1.62 -22.85
CA SER A 674 2.57 -0.71 -21.70
C SER A 674 3.86 0.06 -21.56
N GLN A 675 3.77 1.33 -21.22
CA GLN A 675 4.91 2.20 -20.96
C GLN A 675 5.38 2.02 -19.51
N VAL A 676 6.69 2.10 -19.28
CA VAL A 676 7.32 2.00 -17.97
C VAL A 676 7.71 3.41 -17.51
N PHE A 677 6.93 3.97 -16.59
CA PHE A 677 7.17 5.28 -15.95
C PHE A 677 7.46 5.16 -14.45
N SER A 678 7.91 4.00 -13.98
CA SER A 678 8.26 3.84 -12.56
C SER A 678 9.55 4.60 -12.25
N ASP A 679 9.49 5.49 -11.26
CA ASP A 679 10.66 6.16 -10.69
C ASP A 679 11.76 5.15 -10.33
N GLY A 680 12.94 5.29 -10.92
CA GLY A 680 14.08 4.44 -10.62
C GLY A 680 15.17 4.43 -11.68
N TYR A 681 16.23 3.69 -11.39
CA TYR A 681 17.33 3.44 -12.33
C TYR A 681 17.21 2.04 -12.94
N LEU A 682 17.38 1.94 -14.26
CA LEU A 682 17.34 0.68 -15.00
C LEU A 682 18.63 0.50 -15.80
N PHE A 683 19.30 -0.63 -15.59
CA PHE A 683 20.41 -1.08 -16.41
C PHE A 683 19.86 -1.98 -17.51
N ILE A 684 19.85 -1.49 -18.75
CA ILE A 684 19.28 -2.23 -19.88
C ILE A 684 20.37 -2.51 -20.89
N ASN A 685 20.51 -3.79 -21.26
CA ASN A 685 21.36 -4.20 -22.36
C ASN A 685 20.67 -3.86 -23.68
N THR A 686 21.24 -2.93 -24.44
CA THR A 686 20.65 -2.40 -25.67
C THR A 686 20.57 -3.41 -26.82
N ASN A 687 21.36 -4.48 -26.79
CA ASN A 687 21.30 -5.54 -27.82
C ASN A 687 20.21 -6.57 -27.52
N THR A 688 20.10 -7.00 -26.27
CA THR A 688 19.12 -8.03 -25.88
C THR A 688 17.80 -7.45 -25.42
N ALA A 689 17.73 -6.13 -25.17
CA ALA A 689 16.61 -5.45 -24.53
C ALA A 689 16.22 -6.05 -23.17
N MET A 690 17.17 -6.64 -22.44
CA MET A 690 16.95 -7.21 -21.10
C MET A 690 17.60 -6.36 -20.02
N LEU A 691 17.07 -6.45 -18.80
CA LEU A 691 17.71 -5.88 -17.62
C LEU A 691 19.01 -6.62 -17.31
N ALA A 692 19.99 -5.87 -16.76
CA ALA A 692 21.16 -6.48 -16.15
C ALA A 692 20.74 -7.45 -15.03
N SER A 693 21.43 -8.59 -14.96
CA SER A 693 21.13 -9.65 -14.02
C SER A 693 21.69 -9.29 -12.64
N SER A 694 20.83 -9.23 -11.62
CA SER A 694 21.19 -8.88 -10.25
C SER A 694 22.26 -9.76 -9.61
N ASP A 695 22.51 -10.93 -10.18
CA ASP A 695 23.47 -11.91 -9.67
C ASP A 695 24.81 -11.89 -10.44
N ASP A 696 24.88 -11.16 -11.56
CA ASP A 696 26.08 -11.08 -12.41
C ASP A 696 26.52 -9.63 -12.64
N ILE A 697 27.60 -9.23 -11.96
CA ILE A 697 28.17 -7.88 -12.09
C ILE A 697 28.72 -7.59 -13.49
N ASN A 698 29.07 -8.63 -14.27
CA ASN A 698 29.55 -8.44 -15.64
C ASN A 698 28.44 -7.95 -16.56
N SER A 699 27.18 -8.30 -16.27
CA SER A 699 26.02 -7.81 -17.02
C SER A 699 25.84 -6.29 -16.89
N TYR A 700 26.15 -5.71 -15.73
CA TYR A 700 26.15 -4.26 -15.48
C TYR A 700 27.32 -3.55 -16.18
N ASN A 701 28.49 -4.20 -16.21
CA ASN A 701 29.71 -3.67 -16.84
C ASN A 701 29.81 -3.93 -18.35
N ASN A 702 28.83 -4.61 -18.95
CA ASN A 702 28.81 -4.87 -20.38
C ASN A 702 28.73 -3.54 -21.16
N GLU A 703 29.55 -3.39 -22.21
CA GLU A 703 29.62 -2.17 -23.03
C GLU A 703 28.25 -1.73 -23.61
N LYS A 704 27.38 -2.71 -23.88
CA LYS A 704 26.02 -2.52 -24.42
C LYS A 704 24.96 -2.28 -23.35
N THR A 705 25.30 -2.45 -22.07
CA THR A 705 24.42 -2.09 -20.96
C THR A 705 24.53 -0.59 -20.70
N LYS A 706 23.39 0.10 -20.76
CA LYS A 706 23.28 1.53 -20.48
C LYS A 706 22.39 1.77 -19.26
N LEU A 707 22.70 2.81 -18.50
CA LEU A 707 21.95 3.23 -17.32
C LEU A 707 20.90 4.26 -17.73
N TYR A 708 19.66 4.00 -17.39
CA TYR A 708 18.53 4.91 -17.62
C TYR A 708 17.97 5.39 -16.28
N LYS A 709 17.72 6.69 -16.16
CA LYS A 709 16.97 7.30 -15.06
C LYS A 709 15.55 7.57 -15.53
N CYS A 710 14.59 6.89 -14.93
CA CYS A 710 13.17 7.04 -15.26
C CYS A 710 12.42 7.78 -14.16
N ASN A 711 11.46 8.59 -14.57
CA ASN A 711 10.44 9.19 -13.73
C ASN A 711 9.07 9.14 -14.43
N GLU A 712 8.04 9.74 -13.81
CA GLU A 712 6.68 9.83 -14.38
C GLU A 712 6.61 10.46 -15.79
N ASN A 713 7.61 11.25 -16.20
CA ASN A 713 7.64 11.98 -17.47
C ASN A 713 8.44 11.25 -18.57
N GLY A 714 9.19 10.19 -18.22
CA GLY A 714 10.01 9.44 -19.17
C GLY A 714 11.35 9.00 -18.60
N CYS A 715 12.19 8.45 -19.48
CA CYS A 715 13.47 7.84 -19.15
C CYS A 715 14.60 8.52 -19.93
N THR A 716 15.64 8.94 -19.22
CA THR A 716 16.81 9.58 -19.83
C THR A 716 18.06 8.73 -19.60
N ILE A 717 18.95 8.71 -20.59
CA ILE A 717 20.23 8.02 -20.45
C ILE A 717 21.15 8.81 -19.50
N VAL A 718 21.72 8.10 -18.53
CA VAL A 718 22.64 8.67 -17.55
C VAL A 718 24.05 8.50 -18.08
N LYS A 719 24.77 9.61 -18.25
CA LYS A 719 26.20 9.57 -18.57
C LYS A 719 26.97 9.01 -17.38
N LYS A 720 28.08 8.31 -17.63
CA LYS A 720 28.95 7.82 -16.56
C LYS A 720 29.37 8.99 -15.66
N PRO A 721 29.24 8.87 -14.33
CA PRO A 721 29.55 9.96 -13.40
C PRO A 721 31.07 10.15 -13.31
N ASP A 722 31.47 11.35 -12.91
CA ASP A 722 32.86 11.83 -12.81
C ASP A 722 33.46 11.67 -11.40
N SER A 723 32.64 11.23 -10.45
CA SER A 723 32.96 10.86 -9.08
C SER A 723 32.27 9.55 -8.68
N THR A 724 32.66 8.98 -7.54
CA THR A 724 32.05 7.75 -7.01
C THR A 724 30.55 7.95 -6.82
N MET A 725 29.76 7.04 -7.38
CA MET A 725 28.30 7.08 -7.34
C MET A 725 27.74 5.74 -6.89
N TYR A 726 26.77 5.78 -5.99
CA TYR A 726 26.01 4.64 -5.52
C TYR A 726 24.61 4.72 -6.12
N ILE A 727 24.11 3.62 -6.67
CA ILE A 727 22.82 3.55 -7.35
C ILE A 727 22.07 2.32 -6.85
N THR A 728 20.76 2.46 -6.65
CA THR A 728 19.85 1.33 -6.52
C THR A 728 19.05 1.15 -7.79
N ASP A 729 19.13 -0.06 -8.36
CA ASP A 729 18.36 -0.43 -9.53
C ASP A 729 16.98 -1.00 -9.15
N ILE A 730 16.18 -1.36 -10.17
CA ILE A 730 14.86 -1.98 -9.97
C ILE A 730 14.91 -3.33 -9.21
N ASN A 731 16.08 -3.99 -9.19
CA ASN A 731 16.30 -5.22 -8.44
C ASN A 731 16.62 -4.96 -6.96
N LYS A 732 16.65 -3.69 -6.53
CA LYS A 732 16.95 -3.25 -5.16
C LYS A 732 18.35 -3.65 -4.70
N LYS A 733 19.33 -3.66 -5.61
CA LYS A 733 20.74 -3.89 -5.29
C LYS A 733 21.49 -2.58 -5.13
N ILE A 734 22.40 -2.48 -4.16
CA ILE A 734 23.32 -1.34 -4.06
C ILE A 734 24.50 -1.56 -5.01
N ILE A 735 24.63 -0.70 -6.01
CA ILE A 735 25.69 -0.76 -7.01
C ILE A 735 26.58 0.46 -6.83
N LYS A 736 27.88 0.24 -6.61
CA LYS A 736 28.89 1.30 -6.56
C LYS A 736 29.59 1.39 -7.91
N TYR A 737 29.60 2.59 -8.48
CA TYR A 737 30.46 2.95 -9.60
C TYR A 737 31.77 3.55 -9.09
N ASP A 738 32.90 3.03 -9.56
CA ASP A 738 34.23 3.50 -9.22
C ASP A 738 34.91 4.13 -10.44
N VAL A 739 35.21 5.43 -10.34
CA VAL A 739 35.81 6.22 -11.43
C VAL A 739 37.21 5.74 -11.77
N THR A 740 37.97 5.22 -10.81
CA THR A 740 39.37 4.81 -11.03
C THR A 740 39.47 3.56 -11.90
N THR A 741 38.49 2.67 -11.78
CA THR A 741 38.42 1.42 -12.54
C THR A 741 37.45 1.49 -13.73
N ASP A 742 36.71 2.58 -13.86
CA ASP A 742 35.63 2.77 -14.84
C ASP A 742 34.58 1.64 -14.83
N SER A 743 34.27 1.10 -13.64
CA SER A 743 33.44 -0.10 -13.48
C SER A 743 32.46 -0.03 -12.30
N TYR A 744 31.40 -0.82 -12.40
CA TYR A 744 30.39 -1.06 -11.38
C TYR A 744 30.75 -2.28 -10.53
N SER A 745 30.43 -2.23 -9.24
CA SER A 745 30.62 -3.32 -8.27
C SER A 745 29.41 -3.44 -7.35
N PHE A 746 29.10 -4.65 -6.89
CA PHE A 746 28.06 -4.86 -5.88
C PHE A 746 28.58 -4.52 -4.49
N MET A 747 27.75 -3.83 -3.70
CA MET A 747 27.98 -3.66 -2.27
C MET A 747 27.16 -4.66 -1.47
N LYS A 748 27.37 -4.68 -0.14
CA LYS A 748 26.54 -5.45 0.78
C LYS A 748 25.15 -4.81 0.82
N ASP A 749 24.12 -5.60 0.54
CA ASP A 749 22.72 -5.14 0.57
C ASP A 749 22.21 -5.02 2.02
N ILE A 750 22.60 -3.94 2.70
CA ILE A 750 22.10 -3.64 4.05
C ILE A 750 20.73 -2.97 3.93
N THR A 751 19.73 -3.51 4.63
CA THR A 751 18.37 -2.96 4.63
C THR A 751 18.14 -2.13 5.88
N CYS A 752 17.61 -0.91 5.73
CA CYS A 752 17.30 0.01 6.80
C CYS A 752 15.81 0.35 6.85
N ILE A 753 15.29 0.49 8.06
CA ILE A 753 13.98 1.11 8.31
C ILE A 753 14.21 2.60 8.54
N TYR A 754 13.57 3.46 7.75
CA TYR A 754 13.65 4.92 7.88
C TYR A 754 12.38 5.47 8.55
N ASN A 755 12.56 6.26 9.61
CA ASN A 755 11.50 6.93 10.36
C ASN A 755 11.43 8.42 10.03
N ASN A 756 10.25 9.03 10.20
CA ASN A 756 9.99 10.44 9.84
C ASN A 756 10.84 11.48 10.62
N ASN A 757 11.55 11.06 11.67
CA ASN A 757 12.42 11.93 12.46
C ASN A 757 13.90 11.85 12.01
N ASN A 758 14.17 11.52 10.74
CA ASN A 758 15.53 11.33 10.18
C ASN A 758 16.38 10.30 10.93
N LYS A 759 15.71 9.28 11.47
CA LYS A 759 16.37 8.14 12.13
C LYS A 759 16.20 6.89 11.31
N CYS A 760 17.23 6.06 11.27
CA CYS A 760 17.13 4.75 10.66
C CYS A 760 17.83 3.67 11.47
N THR A 761 17.30 2.46 11.27
CA THR A 761 17.73 1.25 11.95
C THR A 761 18.19 0.23 10.91
N PRO A 762 19.50 -0.03 10.77
CA PRO A 762 20.01 -1.05 9.87
C PRO A 762 19.74 -2.46 10.42
N ASN A 763 19.48 -3.41 9.53
CA ASN A 763 19.24 -4.81 9.88
C ASN A 763 20.53 -5.57 10.26
N THR A 764 21.70 -5.06 9.86
CA THR A 764 23.02 -5.64 10.14
C THR A 764 24.04 -4.53 10.37
N ASN A 765 25.20 -4.86 10.93
CA ASN A 765 26.29 -3.89 11.07
C ASN A 765 26.72 -3.33 9.71
N MET A 766 27.03 -2.03 9.71
CA MET A 766 27.41 -1.28 8.53
C MET A 766 28.81 -1.61 8.02
N ASP A 767 29.70 -2.17 8.86
CA ASP A 767 31.05 -2.64 8.49
C ASP A 767 31.86 -1.61 7.66
N GLY A 768 31.71 -0.31 7.96
CA GLY A 768 32.37 0.79 7.24
C GLY A 768 31.63 1.33 6.01
N GLN A 769 30.48 0.74 5.64
CA GLN A 769 29.58 1.26 4.60
C GLN A 769 28.77 2.45 5.13
N SER A 770 28.60 3.49 4.30
CA SER A 770 27.84 4.70 4.67
C SER A 770 26.39 4.68 4.20
N ILE A 771 26.00 3.71 3.37
CA ILE A 771 24.73 3.68 2.66
C ILE A 771 23.98 2.38 2.93
N CYS A 772 22.66 2.45 3.07
CA CYS A 772 21.78 1.29 3.09
C CYS A 772 20.51 1.53 2.25
N ILE A 773 19.68 0.51 2.07
CA ILE A 773 18.44 0.60 1.26
C ILE A 773 17.19 0.42 2.12
N THR A 774 16.09 1.09 1.76
CA THR A 774 14.77 0.77 2.32
C THR A 774 14.17 -0.47 1.65
N TYR A 775 13.09 -1.03 2.23
CA TYR A 775 12.34 -2.13 1.59
C TYR A 775 11.74 -1.76 0.21
N LYS A 776 11.62 -0.45 -0.08
CA LYS A 776 11.21 0.08 -1.39
C LYS A 776 12.37 0.19 -2.38
N GLY A 777 13.62 0.04 -1.94
CA GLY A 777 14.82 0.22 -2.75
C GLY A 777 15.37 1.65 -2.76
N GLU A 778 14.97 2.51 -1.83
CA GLU A 778 15.47 3.89 -1.73
C GLU A 778 16.81 3.93 -0.97
N ILE A 779 17.75 4.78 -1.41
CA ILE A 779 19.05 4.97 -0.75
C ILE A 779 18.91 5.84 0.50
N VAL A 780 19.51 5.38 1.60
CA VAL A 780 19.64 6.10 2.87
C VAL A 780 21.12 6.24 3.20
N LEU A 781 21.56 7.46 3.52
CA LEU A 781 22.91 7.78 3.96
C LEU A 781 22.93 7.89 5.49
N ILE A 782 23.74 7.07 6.15
CA ILE A 782 23.87 7.09 7.62
C ILE A 782 24.89 8.16 8.02
N SER A 783 24.58 8.99 9.03
CA SER A 783 25.46 10.08 9.46
C SER A 783 26.57 9.65 10.44
N ASP A 784 26.38 8.54 11.15
CA ASP A 784 27.30 8.03 12.18
C ASP A 784 27.44 6.50 12.13
N GLU A 785 28.45 5.95 12.78
CA GLU A 785 28.63 4.49 12.90
C GLU A 785 27.51 3.90 13.77
N THR A 786 26.48 3.34 13.13
CA THR A 786 25.33 2.72 13.79
C THR A 786 25.48 1.21 13.86
N GLN A 787 25.19 0.64 15.04
CA GLN A 787 25.18 -0.81 15.23
C GLN A 787 23.88 -1.43 14.72
N SER A 788 23.90 -2.73 14.44
CA SER A 788 22.71 -3.48 14.03
C SER A 788 21.56 -3.30 15.01
N TYR A 789 20.35 -3.06 14.50
CA TYR A 789 19.12 -2.89 15.28
C TYR A 789 19.07 -1.65 16.19
N GLU A 790 20.06 -0.76 16.13
CA GLU A 790 20.03 0.53 16.80
C GLU A 790 19.60 1.65 15.85
N SER A 791 18.91 2.67 16.39
CA SER A 791 18.50 3.84 15.60
C SER A 791 19.56 4.93 15.68
N GLY A 792 20.12 5.33 14.55
CA GLY A 792 20.97 6.53 14.44
C GLY A 792 20.44 7.52 13.41
N GLU A 793 21.11 8.67 13.36
CA GLU A 793 20.79 9.76 12.44
C GLU A 793 21.15 9.37 11.00
N CYS A 794 20.27 9.74 10.06
CA CYS A 794 20.49 9.47 8.65
C CYS A 794 19.58 10.29 7.74
N TYR A 795 19.92 10.28 6.45
CA TYR A 795 19.33 11.13 5.45
C TYR A 795 18.75 10.32 4.30
N LYS A 796 17.56 10.72 3.84
CA LYS A 796 16.89 10.16 2.67
C LYS A 796 16.25 11.29 1.85
N SER A 797 16.40 11.25 0.53
CA SER A 797 15.65 12.15 -0.35
C SER A 797 14.20 11.68 -0.51
N SER A 798 13.28 12.62 -0.79
CA SER A 798 11.85 12.35 -0.90
C SER A 798 11.43 11.75 -2.24
N ASN A 799 12.14 12.07 -3.33
CA ASN A 799 11.84 11.59 -4.68
C ASN A 799 13.09 11.57 -5.57
N ILE A 800 12.95 11.05 -6.80
CA ILE A 800 14.06 10.86 -7.75
C ILE A 800 14.43 12.13 -8.52
N ASN A 801 13.56 13.14 -8.54
CA ASN A 801 13.70 14.38 -9.31
C ASN A 801 14.44 15.47 -8.51
N THR A 802 14.38 15.43 -7.19
CA THR A 802 15.03 16.41 -6.32
C THR A 802 16.34 15.89 -5.75
N ASN A 803 17.39 16.69 -5.92
CA ASN A 803 18.70 16.41 -5.32
C ASN A 803 18.83 17.10 -3.95
N THR A 804 19.19 16.34 -2.94
CA THR A 804 19.57 16.80 -1.61
C THR A 804 21.07 16.61 -1.38
N TYR A 805 21.65 17.38 -0.47
CA TYR A 805 23.07 17.39 -0.14
C TYR A 805 23.22 16.98 1.31
N ASN A 806 23.77 15.79 1.54
CA ASN A 806 23.88 15.20 2.87
C ASN A 806 25.34 14.85 3.16
N TYR A 807 25.75 15.01 4.42
CA TYR A 807 27.14 14.89 4.83
C TYR A 807 27.36 13.61 5.64
N TYR A 808 28.36 12.82 5.25
CA TYR A 808 28.94 11.71 6.01
C TYR A 808 30.43 11.59 5.67
N LYS A 809 31.31 12.10 6.54
CA LYS A 809 32.77 12.28 6.30
C LYS A 809 33.13 13.16 5.09
N ASN A 810 32.30 13.19 4.05
CA ASN A 810 32.32 14.00 2.84
C ASN A 810 30.87 14.33 2.45
N LEU A 811 30.70 15.23 1.48
CA LEU A 811 29.38 15.68 0.99
C LEU A 811 28.89 14.83 -0.18
N TYR A 812 27.63 14.39 -0.13
CA TYR A 812 26.98 13.61 -1.19
C TYR A 812 25.79 14.35 -1.78
N ILE A 813 25.69 14.38 -3.10
CA ILE A 813 24.47 14.76 -3.82
C ILE A 813 23.60 13.53 -4.02
N MET A 814 22.37 13.57 -3.53
CA MET A 814 21.50 12.41 -3.40
C MET A 814 20.11 12.66 -3.96
N ASN A 815 19.52 11.66 -4.60
CA ASN A 815 18.06 11.56 -4.78
C ASN A 815 17.58 10.25 -4.15
N SER A 816 16.31 9.87 -4.35
CA SER A 816 15.76 8.66 -3.71
C SER A 816 16.51 7.37 -4.06
N ASN A 817 17.22 7.29 -5.19
CA ASN A 817 17.82 6.04 -5.69
C ASN A 817 19.30 6.17 -6.09
N SER A 818 19.92 7.34 -5.90
CA SER A 818 21.35 7.52 -6.15
C SER A 818 22.01 8.47 -5.16
N ALA A 819 23.27 8.22 -4.82
CA ALA A 819 24.12 9.10 -4.04
C ALA A 819 25.49 9.25 -4.72
N GLN A 820 25.88 10.46 -5.08
CA GLN A 820 27.15 10.74 -5.75
C GLN A 820 28.02 11.64 -4.86
N LEU A 821 29.32 11.38 -4.80
CA LEU A 821 30.26 12.19 -4.04
C LEU A 821 30.49 13.54 -4.73
N VAL A 822 30.42 14.65 -3.99
CA VAL A 822 30.76 15.97 -4.54
C VAL A 822 32.27 16.03 -4.84
N LYS A 823 32.66 16.59 -5.99
CA LYS A 823 34.06 16.65 -6.45
C LYS A 823 34.54 18.06 -6.81
N ASP A 824 33.65 19.03 -6.98
CA ASP A 824 34.05 20.37 -7.39
C ASP A 824 34.65 21.16 -6.23
N ALA A 825 35.72 21.92 -6.51
CA ALA A 825 36.29 22.86 -5.54
C ALA A 825 35.42 24.12 -5.49
N SER A 826 34.53 24.20 -4.50
CA SER A 826 33.55 25.29 -4.36
C SER A 826 32.97 25.31 -2.94
N TYR A 827 32.29 26.40 -2.60
CA TYR A 827 31.39 26.45 -1.45
C TYR A 827 29.97 25.96 -1.80
N TYR A 828 29.40 25.17 -0.90
CA TYR A 828 28.03 24.67 -0.95
C TYR A 828 27.27 25.16 0.28
N PHE A 829 26.22 25.95 0.04
CA PHE A 829 25.35 26.46 1.10
C PHE A 829 24.08 25.63 1.11
N ILE A 830 23.86 24.91 2.20
CA ILE A 830 22.77 23.94 2.32
C ILE A 830 21.79 24.41 3.38
N ASN A 831 20.50 24.43 3.04
CA ASN A 831 19.43 24.68 4.00
C ASN A 831 19.31 23.47 4.96
N SER A 832 19.45 23.69 6.26
CA SER A 832 19.45 22.63 7.28
C SER A 832 18.14 21.86 7.42
N ILE A 833 17.03 22.39 6.91
CA ILE A 833 15.70 21.77 7.01
C ILE A 833 15.43 20.88 5.80
N THR A 834 15.71 21.38 4.59
CA THR A 834 15.41 20.68 3.34
C THR A 834 16.60 19.86 2.81
N ASN A 835 17.80 20.11 3.31
CA ASN A 835 19.07 19.61 2.77
C ASN A 835 19.23 19.92 1.27
N THR A 836 18.66 21.02 0.77
CA THR A 836 18.85 21.49 -0.61
C THR A 836 19.78 22.70 -0.65
N ILE A 837 20.28 23.04 -1.84
CA ILE A 837 21.04 24.28 -2.03
C ILE A 837 20.18 25.47 -1.59
N ALA A 838 20.77 26.33 -0.76
CA ALA A 838 20.12 27.51 -0.26
C ALA A 838 19.84 28.49 -1.40
N ASN A 839 18.62 29.03 -1.44
CA ASN A 839 18.22 30.07 -2.38
C ASN A 839 18.57 31.45 -1.80
N TYR A 840 18.85 32.43 -2.66
CA TYR A 840 19.07 33.83 -2.30
C TYR A 840 18.07 34.38 -1.26
N LYS A 841 16.78 34.08 -1.40
CA LYS A 841 15.73 34.53 -0.46
C LYS A 841 15.90 33.99 0.97
N GLU A 842 16.54 32.84 1.13
CA GLU A 842 16.74 32.19 2.42
C GLU A 842 17.85 32.87 3.24
N PHE A 843 18.75 33.60 2.58
CA PHE A 843 19.76 34.42 3.24
C PHE A 843 19.18 35.74 3.80
N ILE A 844 18.17 36.32 3.13
CA ILE A 844 17.69 37.69 3.40
C ILE A 844 16.42 37.73 4.26
N ASN A 845 15.53 36.75 4.13
CA ASN A 845 14.31 36.70 4.94
C ASN A 845 14.66 36.05 6.29
N GLY A 846 15.00 36.86 7.30
CA GLY A 846 15.38 36.47 8.66
C GLY A 846 14.34 35.69 9.48
N LYS A 847 13.78 34.61 8.93
CA LYS A 847 12.88 33.67 9.59
C LYS A 847 13.45 32.26 9.50
N ASN A 848 13.89 31.72 10.63
CA ASN A 848 13.98 30.29 10.97
C ASN A 848 14.82 29.30 10.14
N TYR A 849 15.55 29.68 9.09
CA TYR A 849 16.41 28.72 8.35
C TYR A 849 17.88 28.88 8.74
N SER A 850 18.51 27.82 9.25
CA SER A 850 19.98 27.80 9.40
C SER A 850 20.62 27.29 8.11
N VAL A 851 21.45 28.12 7.49
CA VAL A 851 22.25 27.74 6.32
C VAL A 851 23.59 27.19 6.80
N ILE A 852 23.95 26.01 6.33
CA ILE A 852 25.22 25.34 6.63
C ILE A 852 26.16 25.53 5.44
N MET A 853 27.37 26.03 5.70
CA MET A 853 28.41 26.20 4.69
C MET A 853 29.36 24.99 4.69
N TYR A 854 29.51 24.37 3.52
CA TYR A 854 30.54 23.36 3.27
C TYR A 854 31.56 23.91 2.28
N GLY A 855 32.84 23.82 2.63
CA GLY A 855 33.95 24.08 1.72
C GLY A 855 34.50 22.77 1.18
N CYS A 856 34.50 22.64 -0.14
CA CYS A 856 34.99 21.45 -0.82
C CYS A 856 36.29 21.73 -1.57
N LEU A 857 37.26 20.82 -1.44
CA LEU A 857 38.46 20.73 -2.26
C LEU A 857 38.50 19.32 -2.85
N MET A 858 38.18 19.20 -4.14
CA MET A 858 37.96 17.91 -4.77
C MET A 858 36.86 17.12 -4.03
N SER A 859 37.12 15.85 -3.69
CA SER A 859 36.20 15.00 -2.93
C SER A 859 36.20 15.25 -1.41
N GLY A 860 37.14 16.06 -0.90
CA GLY A 860 37.26 16.39 0.51
C GLY A 860 36.43 17.63 0.84
N CYS A 861 35.26 17.43 1.43
CA CYS A 861 34.39 18.51 1.87
C CYS A 861 34.36 18.56 3.40
N ASN A 862 34.42 19.75 3.98
CA ASN A 862 34.28 19.95 5.41
C ASN A 862 33.23 21.03 5.70
N LYS A 863 32.52 20.88 6.82
CA LYS A 863 31.68 21.95 7.35
C LYS A 863 32.60 23.08 7.83
N LEU A 864 32.32 24.31 7.40
CA LEU A 864 33.09 25.50 7.76
C LEU A 864 32.18 26.55 8.41
N GLU A 865 32.74 27.28 9.37
CA GLU A 865 32.12 28.50 9.87
C GLU A 865 32.62 29.68 9.03
N PRO A 866 31.74 30.60 8.59
CA PRO A 866 32.14 31.73 7.75
C PRO A 866 32.95 32.76 8.55
N GLU A 867 34.09 33.15 8.02
CA GLU A 867 34.85 34.31 8.48
C GLU A 867 34.09 35.61 8.13
N GLU A 868 34.15 36.59 9.04
CA GLU A 868 33.56 37.91 8.80
C GLU A 868 34.33 38.66 7.72
N ASP A 869 33.63 39.58 7.03
CA ASP A 869 34.19 40.46 6.02
C ASP A 869 34.69 39.83 4.70
N ILE A 870 34.44 38.54 4.48
CA ILE A 870 34.75 37.84 3.22
C ILE A 870 33.46 37.50 2.46
N TYR A 871 33.44 37.76 1.16
CA TYR A 871 32.37 37.27 0.28
C TYR A 871 32.65 35.85 -0.21
N TYR A 872 31.73 34.93 -0.01
CA TYR A 872 31.82 33.55 -0.48
C TYR A 872 31.00 33.35 -1.74
N TYR A 873 31.62 32.77 -2.77
CA TYR A 873 30.96 32.48 -4.04
C TYR A 873 30.58 31.01 -4.15
N SER A 874 29.32 30.72 -4.47
CA SER A 874 28.89 29.37 -4.82
C SER A 874 28.76 29.21 -6.33
N THR A 875 29.53 28.29 -6.91
CA THR A 875 29.48 27.99 -8.36
C THR A 875 28.14 27.40 -8.80
N VAL A 876 27.48 26.63 -7.92
CA VAL A 876 26.19 25.99 -8.20
C VAL A 876 25.03 26.98 -8.05
N GLY A 877 25.07 27.77 -6.97
CA GLY A 877 24.04 28.76 -6.66
C GLY A 877 24.14 30.06 -7.47
N LYS A 878 25.34 30.38 -7.97
CA LYS A 878 25.70 31.64 -8.65
C LYS A 878 25.36 32.89 -7.85
N TYR A 879 25.49 32.81 -6.53
CA TYR A 879 25.35 33.94 -5.61
C TYR A 879 26.67 34.19 -4.88
N LEU A 880 26.86 35.45 -4.52
CA LEU A 880 28.00 35.95 -3.76
C LEU A 880 27.46 36.54 -2.45
N ILE A 881 27.86 35.98 -1.31
CA ILE A 881 27.29 36.31 -0.01
C ILE A 881 28.38 36.52 1.03
N LYS A 882 28.22 37.53 1.88
CA LYS A 882 29.12 37.88 2.98
C LYS A 882 28.41 37.67 4.31
N TYR A 883 29.14 37.22 5.32
CA TYR A 883 28.61 37.07 6.67
C TYR A 883 29.16 38.22 7.54
N GLU A 884 28.28 39.01 8.15
CA GLU A 884 28.68 40.12 9.03
C GLU A 884 27.68 40.23 10.19
N LYS A 885 28.16 40.25 11.45
CA LYS A 885 27.33 40.48 12.65
C LYS A 885 26.13 39.52 12.77
N GLY A 886 26.30 38.27 12.35
CA GLY A 886 25.26 37.25 12.41
C GLY A 886 24.26 37.26 11.25
N ILE A 887 24.47 38.07 10.20
CA ILE A 887 23.54 38.20 9.07
C ILE A 887 24.29 37.98 7.75
N TRP A 888 23.64 37.27 6.83
CA TRP A 888 24.11 37.11 5.45
C TRP A 888 23.69 38.30 4.59
N THR A 889 24.65 38.92 3.91
CA THR A 889 24.45 40.05 3.01
C THR A 889 24.98 39.72 1.62
N SER A 890 24.56 40.49 0.61
CA SER A 890 24.97 40.35 -0.78
C SER A 890 25.34 41.74 -1.30
N PRO A 891 26.34 41.85 -2.21
CA PRO A 891 26.75 43.15 -2.73
C PRO A 891 25.60 43.81 -3.50
N GLN A 892 25.45 45.13 -3.32
CA GLN A 892 24.40 45.94 -3.96
C GLN A 892 24.89 46.70 -5.19
N THR A 893 26.21 46.82 -5.34
CA THR A 893 26.86 47.57 -6.41
C THR A 893 27.93 46.72 -7.09
N SER A 894 28.13 46.95 -8.39
CA SER A 894 29.26 46.37 -9.11
C SER A 894 30.56 47.08 -8.72
N GLY A 895 31.68 46.36 -8.73
CA GLY A 895 32.97 46.89 -8.34
C GLY A 895 33.97 45.78 -8.03
N TYR A 896 34.88 46.02 -7.09
CA TYR A 896 35.84 45.04 -6.60
C TYR A 896 35.44 44.57 -5.21
N ALA A 897 35.55 43.27 -4.94
CA ALA A 897 35.24 42.69 -3.64
C ALA A 897 36.27 41.61 -3.27
N LEU A 898 36.51 41.42 -1.98
CA LEU A 898 37.31 40.32 -1.45
C LEU A 898 36.46 39.05 -1.47
N VAL A 899 36.77 38.15 -2.39
CA VAL A 899 35.97 36.96 -2.68
C VAL A 899 36.77 35.69 -2.43
N SER A 900 36.15 34.75 -1.73
CA SER A 900 36.59 33.37 -1.65
C SER A 900 35.71 32.47 -2.53
N ILE A 901 36.32 31.85 -3.54
CA ILE A 901 35.65 30.91 -4.44
C ILE A 901 35.78 29.45 -3.98
N ASN A 902 36.80 29.15 -3.18
CA ASN A 902 37.04 27.87 -2.53
C ASN A 902 37.97 28.07 -1.30
N PRO A 903 38.10 27.06 -0.41
CA PRO A 903 38.87 27.20 0.83
C PRO A 903 40.35 27.57 0.72
N ASN A 904 40.97 27.47 -0.46
CA ASN A 904 42.39 27.78 -0.66
C ASN A 904 42.65 29.17 -1.26
N GLU A 905 41.61 29.94 -1.59
CA GLU A 905 41.76 31.23 -2.26
C GLU A 905 40.82 32.29 -1.68
N VAL A 906 41.39 33.42 -1.28
CA VAL A 906 40.66 34.63 -0.85
C VAL A 906 41.31 35.81 -1.56
N TYR A 907 40.72 36.27 -2.66
CA TYR A 907 41.37 37.23 -3.54
C TYR A 907 40.41 38.33 -3.98
N ILE A 908 40.93 39.44 -4.49
CA ILE A 908 40.07 40.49 -5.04
C ILE A 908 39.57 40.05 -6.42
N TYR A 909 38.25 40.12 -6.60
CA TYR A 909 37.59 39.85 -7.87
C TYR A 909 36.77 41.05 -8.31
N LYS A 910 36.76 41.28 -9.62
CA LYS A 910 35.81 42.22 -10.23
C LYS A 910 34.44 41.55 -10.34
N ILE A 911 33.42 42.20 -9.81
CA ILE A 911 32.05 41.69 -9.74
C ILE A 911 31.08 42.63 -10.43
N SER A 912 30.09 42.03 -11.10
CA SER A 912 28.97 42.74 -11.71
C SER A 912 27.65 42.27 -11.12
N VAL A 913 26.89 43.19 -10.53
CA VAL A 913 25.57 42.95 -9.96
C VAL A 913 24.50 43.20 -11.03
N THR A 914 23.66 42.20 -11.29
CA THR A 914 22.55 42.27 -12.25
C THR A 914 21.21 42.60 -11.57
N TYR A 915 20.18 42.98 -12.35
CA TYR A 915 18.84 43.35 -11.86
C TYR A 915 18.13 42.27 -11.00
N ASP A 916 18.59 41.01 -11.04
CA ASP A 916 18.04 39.87 -10.28
C ASP A 916 18.86 39.53 -9.01
N ASN A 917 19.76 40.41 -8.55
CA ASN A 917 20.74 40.15 -7.48
C ASN A 917 21.67 38.95 -7.76
N LYS A 918 21.77 38.52 -9.02
CA LYS A 918 22.78 37.55 -9.46
C LYS A 918 24.09 38.29 -9.69
N VAL A 919 25.16 37.72 -9.15
CA VAL A 919 26.50 38.28 -9.23
C VAL A 919 27.31 37.49 -10.24
N ILE A 920 27.87 38.20 -11.22
CA ILE A 920 28.81 37.64 -12.18
C ILE A 920 30.22 37.96 -11.66
N LEU A 921 30.99 36.91 -11.40
CA LEU A 921 32.42 37.01 -11.14
C LEU A 921 33.11 37.21 -12.50
N GLU A 922 33.67 38.40 -12.76
CA GLU A 922 34.26 38.72 -14.07
C GLU A 922 35.68 38.18 -14.17
N ASN A 923 36.62 38.77 -13.43
CA ASN A 923 38.04 38.45 -13.51
C ASN A 923 38.70 38.55 -12.14
N LYS A 924 39.67 37.66 -11.90
CA LYS A 924 40.67 37.80 -10.84
C LYS A 924 41.58 38.98 -11.17
N VAL A 925 41.87 39.83 -10.20
CA VAL A 925 42.64 41.06 -10.44
C VAL A 925 44.15 40.81 -10.57
N SER A 926 44.87 41.73 -11.22
CA SER A 926 46.35 41.70 -11.32
C SER A 926 47.02 42.33 -10.11
N ASP A 927 48.36 42.37 -10.10
CA ASP A 927 49.15 43.05 -9.07
C ASP A 927 48.79 44.53 -8.98
N GLY A 928 48.68 45.06 -7.77
CA GLY A 928 48.39 46.48 -7.53
C GLY A 928 47.41 46.73 -6.40
N PHE A 929 46.97 47.99 -6.28
CA PHE A 929 46.03 48.43 -5.25
C PHE A 929 44.59 48.49 -5.77
N TYR A 930 43.65 47.98 -4.98
CA TYR A 930 42.23 47.95 -5.31
C TYR A 930 41.38 48.50 -4.18
N TYR A 931 40.57 49.50 -4.52
CA TYR A 931 39.52 49.99 -3.65
C TYR A 931 38.23 49.20 -3.87
N THR A 932 37.71 48.63 -2.80
CA THR A 932 36.59 47.68 -2.83
C THR A 932 35.24 48.36 -2.59
N ILE A 933 34.15 47.66 -2.90
CA ILE A 933 32.78 48.09 -2.60
C ILE A 933 32.48 48.21 -1.10
N ASP A 934 33.30 47.57 -0.25
CA ASP A 934 33.19 47.64 1.20
C ASP A 934 33.96 48.86 1.77
N GLU A 935 34.40 49.77 0.90
CA GLU A 935 35.14 51.00 1.22
C GLU A 935 36.55 50.74 1.79
N GLU A 936 37.14 49.59 1.46
CA GLU A 936 38.46 49.17 1.94
C GLU A 936 39.48 49.05 0.80
N MET A 937 40.75 49.31 1.13
CA MET A 937 41.87 49.25 0.20
C MET A 937 42.72 48.00 0.44
N TYR A 938 43.01 47.27 -0.63
CA TYR A 938 43.81 46.04 -0.61
C TYR A 938 44.98 46.13 -1.58
N GLU A 939 46.11 45.52 -1.21
CA GLU A 939 47.24 45.24 -2.07
C GLU A 939 47.18 43.77 -2.51
N CYS A 940 47.18 43.55 -3.82
CA CYS A 940 47.19 42.22 -4.42
C CYS A 940 48.53 41.93 -5.07
N LYS A 941 49.06 40.71 -4.85
CA LYS A 941 50.31 40.20 -5.43
C LYS A 941 50.08 38.79 -5.97
N ASN A 942 50.43 38.53 -7.21
CA ASN A 942 50.16 37.32 -8.00
C ASN A 942 50.82 36.08 -7.39
N GLN A 943 51.87 36.26 -6.59
CA GLN A 943 52.57 35.20 -5.88
C GLN A 943 51.89 34.78 -4.56
N ASN A 944 50.91 35.55 -4.08
CA ASN A 944 50.17 35.30 -2.85
C ASN A 944 48.72 34.91 -3.19
N PRO A 945 48.19 33.77 -2.69
CA PRO A 945 46.78 33.42 -2.86
C PRO A 945 45.81 34.33 -2.10
N VAL A 946 46.33 35.29 -1.31
CA VAL A 946 45.56 36.22 -0.49
C VAL A 946 45.96 37.67 -0.82
N CYS A 947 44.97 38.55 -1.07
CA CYS A 947 45.21 40.00 -1.09
C CYS A 947 45.19 40.55 0.34
N GLU A 948 46.12 41.44 0.67
CA GLU A 948 46.30 41.95 2.02
C GLU A 948 45.72 43.36 2.15
N LYS A 949 45.03 43.63 3.26
CA LYS A 949 44.52 44.97 3.56
C LYS A 949 45.67 45.90 3.91
N ILE A 950 45.60 47.16 3.49
CA ILE A 950 46.64 48.13 3.82
C ILE A 950 46.77 48.35 5.34
N SER A 951 48.01 48.56 5.79
CA SER A 951 48.35 48.73 7.21
C SER A 951 49.00 50.08 7.54
N GLU A 952 49.03 51.01 6.59
CA GLU A 952 49.68 52.32 6.76
C GLU A 952 48.83 53.45 6.16
N SER A 953 48.92 54.65 6.74
CA SER A 953 48.28 55.85 6.19
C SER A 953 49.10 56.38 5.01
N GLY A 954 48.45 56.70 3.89
CA GLY A 954 49.19 57.12 2.69
C GLY A 954 48.32 57.36 1.46
N TYR A 955 48.98 57.72 0.35
CA TYR A 955 48.36 57.84 -0.96
C TYR A 955 48.51 56.52 -1.72
N TYR A 956 47.40 56.00 -2.26
CA TYR A 956 47.33 54.71 -2.96
C TYR A 956 46.72 54.90 -4.35
N PHE A 957 47.52 54.65 -5.39
CA PHE A 957 47.09 54.75 -6.79
C PHE A 957 46.59 53.38 -7.24
N THR A 958 45.33 53.32 -7.64
CA THR A 958 44.66 52.06 -7.95
C THR A 958 44.81 51.70 -9.42
N GLU A 959 44.70 50.41 -9.74
CA GLU A 959 44.67 49.91 -11.12
C GLU A 959 43.44 50.40 -11.93
N THR A 960 42.47 51.02 -11.27
CA THR A 960 41.36 51.75 -11.90
C THR A 960 41.69 53.18 -12.29
N ASN A 961 42.97 53.59 -12.20
CA ASN A 961 43.46 54.94 -12.45
C ASN A 961 42.83 55.97 -11.49
N GLU A 962 42.61 55.60 -10.23
CA GLU A 962 42.07 56.47 -9.20
C GLU A 962 43.10 56.69 -8.11
N MET A 963 43.07 57.86 -7.49
CA MET A 963 43.98 58.22 -6.41
C MET A 963 43.20 58.31 -5.10
N TYR A 964 43.63 57.60 -4.07
CA TYR A 964 43.03 57.64 -2.73
C TYR A 964 44.05 58.09 -1.69
N TYR A 965 43.58 58.80 -0.66
CA TYR A 965 44.33 59.06 0.56
C TYR A 965 43.67 58.32 1.70
N CYS A 966 44.34 57.32 2.27
CA CYS A 966 43.80 56.47 3.32
C CYS A 966 44.41 56.82 4.68
N LEU A 967 43.55 56.90 5.70
CA LEU A 967 43.90 57.04 7.10
C LEU A 967 43.72 55.69 7.80
N TYR A 968 44.83 55.13 8.27
CA TYR A 968 44.90 53.87 9.01
C TYR A 968 45.17 54.15 10.49
N ASP A 969 44.32 53.59 11.36
CA ASP A 969 44.48 53.62 12.81
C ASP A 969 45.21 52.35 13.28
N SER A 970 46.44 52.53 13.79
CA SER A 970 47.28 51.45 14.31
C SER A 970 46.76 50.83 15.61
N GLU A 971 45.85 51.49 16.33
CA GLU A 971 45.25 50.96 17.56
C GLU A 971 44.00 50.11 17.28
N HIS A 972 43.58 50.00 16.01
CA HIS A 972 42.37 49.27 15.58
C HIS A 972 41.07 49.72 16.28
N ILE A 973 41.00 50.97 16.73
CA ILE A 973 39.83 51.54 17.39
C ILE A 973 38.83 52.01 16.34
N GLU A 974 39.33 52.64 15.26
CA GLU A 974 38.52 53.12 14.14
C GLU A 974 38.85 52.36 12.85
N LYS A 975 37.85 52.24 11.96
CA LYS A 975 38.03 51.62 10.64
C LYS A 975 38.93 52.50 9.77
N THR A 976 39.75 51.88 8.92
CA THR A 976 40.51 52.59 7.88
C THR A 976 39.54 53.34 6.96
N VAL A 977 39.78 54.62 6.73
CA VAL A 977 38.94 55.46 5.85
C VAL A 977 39.78 55.99 4.69
N CYS A 978 39.31 55.79 3.46
CA CYS A 978 39.99 56.24 2.24
C CYS A 978 39.20 57.33 1.51
N TYR A 979 39.85 58.47 1.25
CA TYR A 979 39.26 59.62 0.57
C TYR A 979 39.74 59.67 -0.89
N LYS A 980 38.80 59.52 -1.84
CA LYS A 980 39.10 59.67 -3.27
C LYS A 980 39.55 61.11 -3.55
N GLN A 981 40.71 61.23 -4.19
CA GLN A 981 41.32 62.49 -4.53
C GLN A 981 40.74 63.04 -5.84
N THR A 982 40.41 64.32 -5.86
CA THR A 982 39.90 64.99 -7.07
C THR A 982 41.03 65.51 -7.94
N CYS A 983 40.83 65.46 -9.25
CA CYS A 983 41.70 66.07 -10.24
C CYS A 983 40.89 66.96 -11.19
N ILE A 984 41.57 67.89 -11.87
CA ILE A 984 40.91 68.86 -12.75
C ILE A 984 40.79 68.26 -14.17
N PRO A 985 39.57 68.02 -14.69
CA PRO A 985 39.39 67.41 -16.00
C PRO A 985 40.09 68.17 -17.13
N GLY A 986 40.81 67.44 -17.98
CA GLY A 986 41.59 67.97 -19.09
C GLY A 986 43.03 68.38 -18.74
N GLN A 987 43.38 68.50 -17.46
CA GLN A 987 44.76 68.74 -17.02
C GLN A 987 45.53 67.43 -16.83
N TYR A 988 46.85 67.52 -16.78
CA TYR A 988 47.75 66.38 -16.65
C TYR A 988 48.34 66.30 -15.25
N TYR A 989 48.74 65.10 -14.83
CA TYR A 989 49.31 64.79 -13.53
C TYR A 989 50.49 63.83 -13.71
N PHE A 990 51.59 64.09 -13.03
CA PHE A 990 52.76 63.20 -13.05
C PHE A 990 52.75 62.28 -11.82
N ILE A 991 52.55 60.98 -12.04
CA ILE A 991 52.37 59.95 -11.01
C ILE A 991 53.24 58.76 -11.40
N GLU A 992 54.04 58.24 -10.46
CA GLU A 992 54.85 57.03 -10.64
C GLU A 992 55.63 56.97 -11.98
N TYR A 993 56.40 58.03 -12.25
CA TYR A 993 57.23 58.18 -13.46
C TYR A 993 56.47 58.34 -14.79
N ARG A 994 55.14 58.44 -14.78
CA ARG A 994 54.29 58.56 -15.98
C ARG A 994 53.36 59.77 -15.92
N TYR A 995 52.99 60.26 -17.09
CA TYR A 995 52.00 61.33 -17.24
C TYR A 995 50.61 60.72 -17.39
N HIS A 996 49.65 61.28 -16.65
CA HIS A 996 48.26 60.90 -16.67
C HIS A 996 47.39 62.11 -16.97
N ARG A 997 46.38 61.98 -17.81
CA ARG A 997 45.37 63.01 -18.06
C ARG A 997 44.17 62.76 -17.16
N CYS A 998 43.75 63.80 -16.45
CA CYS A 998 42.54 63.75 -15.66
C CYS A 998 41.31 63.82 -16.55
N GLU A 999 40.40 62.86 -16.39
CA GLU A 999 39.12 62.78 -17.07
C GLU A 999 37.97 63.12 -16.12
N LYS A 1000 36.72 63.06 -16.63
CA LYS A 1000 35.52 63.22 -15.78
C LYS A 1000 35.55 62.22 -14.62
N ASN A 1001 34.98 62.59 -13.47
CA ASN A 1001 34.98 61.81 -12.21
C ASN A 1001 36.36 61.54 -11.58
N SER A 1002 37.36 62.35 -11.94
CA SER A 1002 38.73 62.29 -11.41
C SER A 1002 39.50 61.00 -11.70
N TYR A 1003 39.26 60.38 -12.87
CA TYR A 1003 40.08 59.28 -13.37
C TYR A 1003 41.36 59.82 -14.00
N LEU A 1004 42.52 59.26 -13.66
CA LEU A 1004 43.85 59.69 -14.10
C LEU A 1004 44.40 58.72 -15.13
N ASN A 1005 43.93 58.80 -16.36
CA ASN A 1005 44.31 57.84 -17.40
C ASN A 1005 45.72 58.12 -17.94
N PRO A 1006 46.55 57.11 -18.21
CA PRO A 1006 47.84 57.30 -18.87
C PRO A 1006 47.70 58.07 -20.18
N VAL A 1007 48.64 58.98 -20.44
CA VAL A 1007 48.61 59.77 -21.69
C VAL A 1007 48.84 58.86 -22.88
N SER A 1008 47.94 58.92 -23.85
CA SER A 1008 48.00 58.17 -25.11
C SER A 1008 48.19 59.13 -26.30
N PRO A 1009 48.49 58.61 -27.51
CA PRO A 1009 48.64 59.44 -28.71
C PRO A 1009 47.45 60.35 -29.00
N LEU A 1010 46.23 59.94 -28.61
CA LEU A 1010 44.99 60.71 -28.79
C LEU A 1010 44.98 62.04 -28.04
N TYR A 1011 45.79 62.17 -26.99
CA TYR A 1011 45.83 63.33 -26.12
C TYR A 1011 47.16 64.09 -26.23
N CYS A 1012 48.08 63.67 -27.11
CA CYS A 1012 49.41 64.25 -27.25
C CYS A 1012 49.54 65.07 -28.53
N PHE A 1013 49.25 66.37 -28.45
CA PHE A 1013 49.37 67.28 -29.59
C PHE A 1013 50.61 68.18 -29.47
N PRO A 1014 51.50 68.23 -30.48
CA PRO A 1014 52.76 68.99 -30.39
C PRO A 1014 52.59 70.51 -30.22
N LYS A 1015 51.42 71.08 -30.54
CA LYS A 1015 51.19 72.54 -30.49
C LYS A 1015 50.42 73.00 -29.27
N ASP A 1016 49.92 72.07 -28.45
CA ASP A 1016 49.09 72.43 -27.31
C ASP A 1016 49.95 72.94 -26.16
N LYS A 1017 49.42 73.92 -25.44
CA LYS A 1017 49.91 74.30 -24.13
C LYS A 1017 49.04 73.63 -23.08
N VAL A 1018 49.64 72.82 -22.22
CA VAL A 1018 48.93 72.02 -21.23
C VAL A 1018 49.42 72.36 -19.83
N ILE A 1019 48.55 72.18 -18.85
CA ILE A 1019 48.89 72.26 -17.43
C ILE A 1019 49.22 70.85 -16.96
N ILE A 1020 50.44 70.67 -16.44
CA ILE A 1020 50.86 69.44 -15.78
C ILE A 1020 51.04 69.74 -14.29
N ASN A 1021 50.30 69.02 -13.47
CA ASN A 1021 50.33 69.07 -12.02
C ASN A 1021 51.29 68.00 -11.49
N PHE A 1022 52.15 68.37 -10.55
CA PHE A 1022 53.09 67.47 -9.90
C PHE A 1022 52.67 67.29 -8.43
N PRO A 1023 51.96 66.20 -8.07
CA PRO A 1023 51.55 65.91 -6.70
C PRO A 1023 52.74 65.73 -5.77
N ILE A 1024 52.72 66.38 -4.61
CA ILE A 1024 53.87 66.46 -3.71
C ILE A 1024 54.24 65.09 -3.12
N MET A 1025 53.28 64.17 -2.96
CA MET A 1025 53.57 62.81 -2.48
C MET A 1025 54.57 62.06 -3.36
N TYR A 1026 54.74 62.49 -4.61
CA TYR A 1026 55.66 61.91 -5.57
C TYR A 1026 56.93 62.76 -5.79
N LYS A 1027 57.27 63.70 -4.88
CA LYS A 1027 58.43 64.63 -5.00
C LYS A 1027 59.74 63.92 -5.37
N ASP A 1028 59.97 62.73 -4.84
CA ASP A 1028 61.18 61.94 -5.07
C ASP A 1028 61.23 61.27 -6.45
N SER A 1029 60.08 61.06 -7.09
CA SER A 1029 59.98 60.55 -8.46
C SER A 1029 59.90 61.65 -9.53
N MET A 1030 59.65 62.90 -9.14
CA MET A 1030 59.55 64.04 -10.08
C MET A 1030 60.85 64.23 -10.88
N PRO A 1031 60.78 64.70 -12.14
CA PRO A 1031 61.97 65.02 -12.92
C PRO A 1031 62.88 66.03 -12.22
N SER A 1032 64.20 65.83 -12.29
CA SER A 1032 65.18 66.63 -11.52
C SER A 1032 65.10 68.13 -11.81
N TYR A 1033 64.70 68.52 -13.02
CA TYR A 1033 64.54 69.92 -13.40
C TYR A 1033 63.30 70.57 -12.73
N ILE A 1034 62.23 69.80 -12.51
CA ILE A 1034 61.04 70.25 -11.77
C ILE A 1034 61.36 70.42 -10.29
N ARG A 1035 62.06 69.45 -9.68
CA ARG A 1035 62.48 69.53 -8.27
C ARG A 1035 63.35 70.76 -8.01
N LYS A 1036 64.38 70.97 -8.85
CA LYS A 1036 65.24 72.17 -8.78
C LYS A 1036 64.45 73.46 -8.92
N ALA A 1037 63.46 73.51 -9.81
CA ALA A 1037 62.64 74.70 -10.01
C ALA A 1037 61.72 74.97 -8.80
N ILE A 1038 61.15 73.95 -8.16
CA ILE A 1038 60.39 74.08 -6.91
C ILE A 1038 61.27 74.60 -5.78
N ASP A 1039 62.44 73.97 -5.56
CA ASP A 1039 63.36 74.36 -4.50
C ASP A 1039 63.91 75.79 -4.74
N ASN A 1040 64.13 76.20 -6.00
CA ASN A 1040 64.53 77.57 -6.34
C ASN A 1040 63.43 78.59 -6.05
N ILE A 1041 62.15 78.27 -6.26
CA ILE A 1041 61.04 79.16 -5.93
C ILE A 1041 60.90 79.29 -4.41
N GLU A 1042 60.99 78.18 -3.68
CA GLU A 1042 60.90 78.17 -2.22
C GLU A 1042 62.05 78.97 -1.56
N ASN A 1043 63.26 78.90 -2.10
CA ASN A 1043 64.42 79.61 -1.55
C ASN A 1043 64.50 81.09 -1.95
N ASN A 1044 63.99 81.48 -3.12
CA ASN A 1044 64.21 82.81 -3.69
C ASN A 1044 62.96 83.69 -3.81
N ASN A 1045 61.74 83.13 -3.71
CA ASN A 1045 60.49 83.87 -3.86
C ASN A 1045 59.72 83.91 -2.53
N ASN A 1046 58.98 85.00 -2.26
CA ASN A 1046 58.15 85.16 -1.05
C ASN A 1046 56.80 84.41 -1.15
N SER A 1047 56.73 83.37 -2.00
CA SER A 1047 55.55 82.56 -2.32
C SER A 1047 55.97 81.16 -2.73
N THR A 1048 55.12 80.16 -2.47
CA THR A 1048 55.38 78.77 -2.86
C THR A 1048 54.77 78.44 -4.22
N ALA A 1049 55.41 77.56 -4.98
CA ALA A 1049 54.82 76.96 -6.19
C ALA A 1049 53.72 75.92 -5.86
N ILE A 1050 53.67 75.49 -4.60
CA ILE A 1050 52.73 74.50 -4.10
C ILE A 1050 51.34 75.13 -3.90
N ILE A 1051 50.33 74.52 -4.53
CA ILE A 1051 48.94 74.75 -4.20
C ILE A 1051 48.56 73.76 -3.09
N LYS A 1052 48.33 74.28 -1.87
CA LYS A 1052 47.81 73.49 -0.76
C LYS A 1052 46.28 73.52 -0.77
N SER A 1053 45.66 72.36 -0.62
CA SER A 1053 44.21 72.29 -0.39
C SER A 1053 43.92 72.05 1.09
N ASN A 1054 42.92 72.76 1.63
CA ASN A 1054 42.41 72.51 2.97
C ASN A 1054 41.36 71.39 2.99
N ASN A 1055 40.97 70.87 1.82
CA ASN A 1055 40.03 69.77 1.69
C ASN A 1055 40.82 68.46 1.50
N ILE A 1056 40.55 67.47 2.36
CA ILE A 1056 41.19 66.15 2.34
C ILE A 1056 40.97 65.39 1.01
N ASN A 1057 39.94 65.76 0.25
CA ASN A 1057 39.64 65.18 -1.06
C ASN A 1057 40.51 65.76 -2.19
N ASN A 1058 41.44 66.68 -1.92
CA ASN A 1058 42.23 67.34 -2.95
C ASN A 1058 43.73 67.15 -2.69
N MET A 1059 44.44 66.73 -3.74
CA MET A 1059 45.90 66.60 -3.69
C MET A 1059 46.57 67.97 -3.53
N ASN A 1060 47.69 67.98 -2.82
CA ASN A 1060 48.64 69.08 -2.89
C ASN A 1060 49.57 68.86 -4.09
N TYR A 1061 49.67 69.84 -4.98
CA TYR A 1061 50.46 69.70 -6.21
C TYR A 1061 51.11 71.03 -6.61
N VAL A 1062 52.07 70.93 -7.52
CA VAL A 1062 52.71 72.06 -8.19
C VAL A 1062 52.29 72.09 -9.66
N PRO A 1063 51.54 73.09 -10.13
CA PRO A 1063 51.21 73.22 -11.54
C PRO A 1063 52.36 73.84 -12.33
N GLY A 1064 52.61 73.30 -13.52
CA GLY A 1064 53.48 73.89 -14.54
C GLY A 1064 52.84 73.87 -15.91
N ILE A 1065 53.29 74.78 -16.77
CA ILE A 1065 52.82 74.95 -18.14
C ILE A 1065 53.84 74.31 -19.06
N PHE A 1066 53.38 73.42 -19.92
CA PHE A 1066 54.20 72.65 -20.84
C PHE A 1066 53.68 72.74 -22.26
N THR A 1067 54.54 72.47 -23.24
CA THR A 1067 54.16 72.38 -24.65
C THR A 1067 54.94 71.26 -25.34
N ASN A 1068 54.74 71.11 -26.65
CA ASN A 1068 55.48 70.16 -27.49
C ASN A 1068 55.42 68.72 -26.96
N CYS A 1069 54.19 68.22 -26.79
CA CYS A 1069 53.99 66.83 -26.42
C CYS A 1069 54.54 65.90 -27.51
N THR A 1070 55.42 64.98 -27.12
CA THR A 1070 55.96 63.92 -27.98
C THR A 1070 55.70 62.57 -27.32
N TYR A 1071 55.09 61.65 -28.07
CA TYR A 1071 54.78 60.30 -27.61
C TYR A 1071 55.69 59.29 -28.34
N ASN A 1072 56.42 58.49 -27.56
CA ASN A 1072 57.22 57.38 -28.07
C ASN A 1072 56.41 56.09 -27.98
N GLN A 1073 56.07 55.53 -29.14
CA GLN A 1073 55.25 54.32 -29.26
C GLN A 1073 55.99 53.04 -28.84
N GLU A 1074 57.32 52.98 -28.94
CA GLU A 1074 58.08 51.78 -28.57
C GLU A 1074 58.19 51.61 -27.04
N ASP A 1075 58.30 52.72 -26.31
CA ASP A 1075 58.51 52.72 -24.86
C ASP A 1075 57.26 53.13 -24.06
N ASP A 1076 56.13 53.41 -24.74
CA ASP A 1076 54.90 53.96 -24.15
C ASP A 1076 55.18 55.18 -23.23
N THR A 1077 56.09 56.05 -23.67
CA THR A 1077 56.54 57.20 -22.88
C THR A 1077 56.17 58.52 -23.53
N THR A 1078 55.70 59.46 -22.73
CA THR A 1078 55.36 60.82 -23.17
C THR A 1078 56.39 61.81 -22.63
N LYS A 1079 56.83 62.75 -23.47
CA LYS A 1079 57.70 63.88 -23.07
C LYS A 1079 57.03 65.21 -23.37
N PHE A 1080 57.30 66.18 -22.50
CA PHE A 1080 56.79 67.53 -22.59
C PHE A 1080 57.92 68.53 -22.35
N ASP A 1081 57.90 69.64 -23.08
CA ASP A 1081 58.84 70.74 -22.90
C ASP A 1081 58.28 71.74 -21.89
N LEU A 1082 59.03 72.03 -20.83
CA LEU A 1082 58.63 72.99 -19.79
C LEU A 1082 58.66 74.42 -20.33
N ILE A 1083 57.54 75.14 -20.22
CA ILE A 1083 57.51 76.59 -20.43
C ILE A 1083 57.84 77.31 -19.12
N CYS A 1084 57.06 77.04 -18.07
CA CYS A 1084 57.27 77.66 -16.75
C CYS A 1084 56.49 76.91 -15.65
N ILE A 1085 56.88 77.12 -14.39
CA ILE A 1085 56.19 76.59 -13.20
C ILE A 1085 55.44 77.73 -12.51
N SER A 1086 54.28 77.46 -11.92
CA SER A 1086 53.50 78.44 -11.18
C SER A 1086 54.36 79.24 -10.20
N ASN A 1087 54.17 80.56 -10.16
CA ASN A 1087 54.92 81.50 -9.32
C ASN A 1087 56.45 81.55 -9.59
N PHE A 1088 56.93 80.94 -10.68
CA PHE A 1088 58.28 81.16 -11.17
C PHE A 1088 58.39 82.55 -11.81
N VAL A 1089 59.43 83.30 -11.42
CA VAL A 1089 59.70 84.64 -11.93
C VAL A 1089 60.93 84.58 -12.82
N GLU A 1090 60.77 84.96 -14.08
CA GLU A 1090 61.88 85.12 -15.03
C GLU A 1090 62.26 86.61 -15.08
N VAL A 1091 63.52 86.94 -14.79
CA VAL A 1091 64.06 88.31 -14.85
C VAL A 1091 65.14 88.34 -15.94
N LYS A 1092 64.84 88.95 -17.09
CA LYS A 1092 65.83 89.11 -18.18
C LYS A 1092 66.62 90.42 -18.08
N ASP A 1093 66.00 91.48 -17.56
CA ASP A 1093 66.60 92.79 -17.27
C ASP A 1093 65.88 93.46 -16.08
N LYS A 1094 66.51 94.44 -15.41
CA LYS A 1094 65.98 95.14 -14.20
C LYS A 1094 64.58 95.80 -14.36
N LYS A 1095 63.99 95.79 -15.55
CA LYS A 1095 62.66 96.35 -15.86
C LYS A 1095 61.70 95.38 -16.56
N ASP A 1096 62.07 94.11 -16.76
CA ASP A 1096 61.21 93.13 -17.46
C ASP A 1096 61.15 91.82 -16.66
N ALA A 1097 60.42 91.87 -15.54
CA ALA A 1097 60.08 90.70 -14.73
C ALA A 1097 58.79 90.07 -15.25
N LYS A 1098 58.79 88.76 -15.43
CA LYS A 1098 57.63 88.00 -15.89
C LYS A 1098 57.27 86.91 -14.89
N ILE A 1099 55.99 86.75 -14.61
CA ILE A 1099 55.49 85.69 -13.72
C ILE A 1099 54.73 84.64 -14.53
N CYS A 1100 54.97 83.37 -14.23
CA CYS A 1100 54.21 82.27 -14.82
C CYS A 1100 52.77 82.28 -14.31
N SER A 1101 51.80 82.54 -15.19
CA SER A 1101 50.38 82.52 -14.90
C SER A 1101 49.74 81.26 -15.47
N ILE A 1102 49.23 80.41 -14.58
CA ILE A 1102 48.55 79.16 -14.95
C ILE A 1102 47.27 79.46 -15.73
N GLU A 1103 46.51 80.48 -15.34
CA GLU A 1103 45.27 80.89 -16.01
C GLU A 1103 45.49 81.36 -17.45
N ASN A 1104 46.64 81.97 -17.74
CA ASN A 1104 46.97 82.51 -19.07
C ASN A 1104 47.86 81.59 -19.92
N LEU A 1105 48.15 80.36 -19.46
CA LEU A 1105 48.98 79.39 -20.17
C LEU A 1105 50.34 79.97 -20.64
N GLY A 1106 50.98 80.79 -19.79
CA GLY A 1106 52.31 81.34 -20.08
C GLY A 1106 52.75 82.43 -19.10
N PHE A 1107 53.80 83.15 -19.49
CA PHE A 1107 54.32 84.30 -18.76
C PHE A 1107 53.47 85.55 -19.00
N ILE A 1108 53.12 86.24 -17.92
CA ILE A 1108 52.50 87.57 -17.96
C ILE A 1108 53.48 88.62 -17.43
N HIS A 1109 53.33 89.85 -17.90
CA HIS A 1109 54.16 90.95 -17.44
C HIS A 1109 53.77 91.37 -16.03
N CYS A 1110 54.79 91.68 -15.25
CA CYS A 1110 54.66 92.22 -13.92
C CYS A 1110 54.42 93.74 -13.97
N GLU A 1111 53.27 94.22 -13.52
CA GLU A 1111 53.04 95.65 -13.27
C GLU A 1111 53.36 95.97 -11.81
N GLU A 1112 54.16 97.01 -11.56
CA GLU A 1112 54.58 97.41 -10.21
C GLU A 1112 53.36 97.76 -9.34
N ASP A 1113 53.30 97.19 -8.13
CA ASP A 1113 52.27 97.52 -7.15
C ASP A 1113 52.49 98.94 -6.60
N LYS A 1114 51.48 99.81 -6.73
CA LYS A 1114 51.59 101.24 -6.38
C LYS A 1114 51.85 101.47 -4.90
N ASP A 1115 51.53 100.51 -4.04
CA ASP A 1115 51.71 100.62 -2.58
C ASP A 1115 52.95 99.87 -2.07
N ASN A 1116 53.66 99.09 -2.92
CA ASN A 1116 54.91 98.43 -2.55
C ASN A 1116 55.78 98.12 -3.78
N SER A 1117 56.90 98.83 -3.94
CA SER A 1117 57.81 98.71 -5.09
C SER A 1117 58.57 97.37 -5.16
N GLU A 1118 58.45 96.50 -4.15
CA GLU A 1118 58.98 95.12 -4.17
C GLU A 1118 57.91 94.07 -4.53
N LYS A 1119 56.68 94.51 -4.86
CA LYS A 1119 55.55 93.63 -5.20
C LYS A 1119 55.06 93.83 -6.63
N CYS A 1120 54.53 92.75 -7.18
CA CYS A 1120 54.16 92.59 -8.57
C CYS A 1120 52.67 92.27 -8.69
N ASN A 1121 51.92 93.07 -9.46
CA ASN A 1121 50.53 92.78 -9.84
C ASN A 1121 50.47 92.23 -11.27
N ALA A 1122 49.65 91.19 -11.46
CA ALA A 1122 49.40 90.61 -12.78
C ALA A 1122 48.72 91.64 -13.70
N SER A 1123 49.30 91.95 -14.86
CA SER A 1123 48.64 92.79 -15.87
C SER A 1123 47.28 92.19 -16.25
N PHE A 1124 46.18 92.95 -16.18
CA PHE A 1124 44.86 92.52 -16.64
C PHE A 1124 44.87 92.32 -18.17
N ALA A 1125 45.27 91.14 -18.61
CA ALA A 1125 45.07 90.69 -19.99
C ALA A 1125 43.69 90.02 -20.08
N TYR A 1126 42.81 90.60 -20.90
CA TYR A 1126 41.49 90.03 -21.18
C TYR A 1126 41.62 88.58 -21.66
N PRO A 1127 40.83 87.63 -21.12
CA PRO A 1127 40.84 86.26 -21.61
C PRO A 1127 40.40 86.26 -23.07
N LEU A 1128 41.23 85.68 -23.94
CA LEU A 1128 40.83 85.30 -25.29
C LEU A 1128 39.69 84.29 -25.15
N ILE A 1129 38.46 84.77 -25.35
CA ILE A 1129 37.28 83.93 -25.50
C ILE A 1129 37.55 83.02 -26.70
N SER A 1130 37.82 81.74 -26.42
CA SER A 1130 37.71 80.68 -27.41
C SER A 1130 36.24 80.59 -27.83
N ILE A 1131 35.90 81.21 -28.95
CA ILE A 1131 34.59 81.10 -29.58
C ILE A 1131 34.42 79.65 -30.02
N HIS A 1132 33.70 78.86 -29.22
CA HIS A 1132 33.33 77.49 -29.58
C HIS A 1132 32.39 77.50 -30.80
N ILE A 1133 32.68 76.64 -31.79
CA ILE A 1133 31.88 76.42 -33.02
C ILE A 1133 30.39 76.16 -32.75
N THR A 1134 30.02 75.72 -31.54
CA THR A 1134 28.63 75.46 -31.12
C THR A 1134 27.76 76.72 -30.99
N THR A 1135 28.33 77.89 -30.71
CA THR A 1135 27.56 79.16 -30.67
C THR A 1135 27.22 79.66 -32.08
N TYR A 1136 28.06 79.35 -33.09
CA TYR A 1136 27.77 79.67 -34.49
C TYR A 1136 26.59 78.84 -35.02
N THR A 1137 26.49 77.56 -34.64
CA THR A 1137 25.32 76.72 -34.99
C THR A 1137 24.04 77.19 -34.31
N ILE A 1138 24.08 77.64 -33.05
CA ILE A 1138 22.89 78.13 -32.35
C ILE A 1138 22.43 79.48 -32.93
N ILE A 1139 23.37 80.37 -33.28
CA ILE A 1139 23.05 81.65 -33.93
C ILE A 1139 22.53 81.44 -35.36
N ILE A 1140 23.10 80.50 -36.13
CA ILE A 1140 22.56 80.15 -37.45
C ILE A 1140 21.16 79.55 -37.32
N ILE A 1141 20.93 78.64 -36.37
CA ILE A 1141 19.61 78.04 -36.14
C ILE A 1141 18.59 79.12 -35.74
N LEU A 1142 18.96 80.07 -34.85
CA LEU A 1142 18.11 81.20 -34.47
C LEU A 1142 17.83 82.17 -35.62
N VAL A 1143 18.82 82.45 -36.47
CA VAL A 1143 18.67 83.32 -37.65
C VAL A 1143 17.84 82.63 -38.74
N THR A 1144 18.01 81.32 -38.95
CA THR A 1144 17.15 80.55 -39.87
C THR A 1144 15.73 80.38 -39.35
N TYR A 1145 15.54 80.29 -38.03
CA TYR A 1145 14.21 80.21 -37.41
C TYR A 1145 13.46 81.56 -37.49
N LEU A 1146 14.17 82.69 -37.39
CA LEU A 1146 13.61 84.03 -37.57
C LEU A 1146 13.36 84.43 -39.04
N LEU A 1147 14.01 83.76 -40.01
CA LEU A 1147 13.80 83.99 -41.46
C LEU A 1147 12.71 83.10 -42.08
N PHE A 1148 12.21 82.09 -41.35
CA PHE A 1148 11.13 81.18 -41.78
C PHE A 1148 9.83 81.35 -40.96
N GLN A 1149 9.66 82.50 -40.30
CA GLN A 1149 8.43 82.88 -39.59
C GLN A 1149 7.78 84.11 -40.22
#